data_AF-A0A7G5BYP1-F1
#
_entry.id   AF-A0A7G5BYP1-F1
#
_cell.length_a   1.000
_cell.length_b   1.000
_cell.length_c   1.000
_cell.angle_alpha   90.00
_cell.angle_beta   90.00
_cell.angle_gamma   90.00
#
_symmetry.space_group_name_H-M   'P 1'
#
loop_
_entity.id
_entity.type
_entity.pdbx_description
1 polymer ?
#
loop_
_entity_poly.entity_id
_entity_poly.type
_entity_poly.pdbx_seq_one_letter_code
_entity_poly.pdbx_strand_id
1 'polypeptide(L)'
;MMKNRSRHGRTLFHFILVLALLLNAVPVVAASGESDFIPWLPNKHYTFDRPVDSTIDNEGNVYIADSINNRIVKVDRNGMYLNDWGGYGSGEGMFNFPSGIAMDSNGNVYVADRGNNRIQKFDSNGNYLAEWGAYGTGNGQFRAPVNLAIDYNGNIYVADRDNYRIQILDSNGNFLTQWGSFGTGNGQFNLIYGIAVNQTGNVYTTESENHRVQKFASDGTYITQWGSFGTGNGQFKYPFSIEADSSGHVFVTDAQNNRIQKFDSNGVYVDQWGSVGTGSGQFNFPNSVTIDPNGNIYVTEAGNNRLQTFDPNGESLAVLNGASGIVRFNDPNGIAFDSNGSVYVIERGSHRIQKFDSSGAFLGGWGSRGNGNGQFDHPTRAAINGAGHVYVTDIGNHRIQKFNADGTYTGQWGGQGSGDGLFVAPKGIAVNTNGDVYVVDSGNHRIQRFDADGNYVSQWGNQGGGNGQFESPSGIAIDSNGHIYVTDSGNHRIQKFDRDGSFLGQWGNLGHDNGQLDHPQGIAIDSRGQVYVADSNNDRIQSFTVDGAYVDQWGRSGNGEGQFNNPTDIAIDPSGKVSAVDTGNQRIQWKVAIVDTPTAYPASGTSIANNSVVSLSTATAGATIYYTTDGTVPTRNSARGTEVTIAGAPGDSVHVRAFAVRADMADSPLSSATYTLAAPAITPPIGFYDKNADSAQNRNIEFMLNSNGNMLSDIRNDTVSLIKGLDYELTGSTIILYSNYLTTLPIGQTVLTLDFGSLSSLSLTIHVSDSTPVPGAPQLQPAVPGDRQASLTWKPVAGAANYHIYQSSTPSVSGTKVATVVGSVYGYTATGLTNGTTYTFTVQGENHQGTSPFSNIISATPFTLPNAPANVLAVAGDSQATITFNAPAFDGGSPITGYEVIANPGGLTAAATTSPFTFPGLTNGIAYTFTVKAINAGGSGTDSAPSNAVTPMSTSTSTPTPTSSPPSPLTPTSPEPTPETYKPDIFKSDIIDLEKLTQAIKEKLQSAASVHSFTDITNNWAIASINKLVKLGVIQGYSDRRFKPNQAITRAEFASMLARLLDVDVKHAGEAKFPDVRQHWAKNAIEALAYYRIVTGDGDGSFNPDEAITREDLVVMIVRLLNVEALPQSGSVNYIDLTSAGSYATDSIEAAAKTGIVTGYTDGTFKPKGLTTRAETATILIRLLALDATLKEMLDHE
;
A
#
# COMPACT_ATOMS: atom_id res chain seq x y z
N MET A 1 -31.94 -63.30 47.05
CA MET A 1 -31.88 -64.73 46.66
C MET A 1 -32.55 -64.83 45.30
N MET A 2 -32.06 -65.53 44.28
CA MET A 2 -30.83 -66.33 44.08
C MET A 2 -30.29 -66.06 42.66
N LYS A 3 -29.03 -66.29 42.24
CA LYS A 3 -27.67 -66.54 42.79
C LYS A 3 -26.76 -66.55 41.53
N ASN A 4 -25.51 -66.10 41.42
CA ASN A 4 -24.47 -65.47 42.26
C ASN A 4 -23.75 -64.44 41.35
N ARG A 5 -23.40 -63.18 41.68
CA ARG A 5 -22.40 -62.67 42.66
C ARG A 5 -21.05 -63.42 42.72
N SER A 6 -19.96 -62.81 42.22
CA SER A 6 -18.71 -62.64 42.99
C SER A 6 -17.65 -61.74 42.30
N ARG A 7 -17.28 -60.63 42.97
CA ARG A 7 -15.94 -60.00 43.15
C ARG A 7 -14.97 -59.89 41.95
N HIS A 8 -14.56 -58.68 41.51
CA HIS A 8 -13.64 -57.67 42.12
C HIS A 8 -12.12 -57.96 41.97
N GLY A 9 -11.37 -56.94 41.49
CA GLY A 9 -9.90 -56.90 41.43
C GLY A 9 -9.39 -56.44 40.05
N ARG A 10 -9.37 -55.14 39.72
CA ARG A 10 -8.34 -54.12 40.06
C ARG A 10 -6.90 -54.46 39.62
N THR A 11 -6.51 -54.06 38.39
CA THR A 11 -5.26 -53.30 38.05
C THR A 11 -5.06 -53.16 36.52
N LEU A 12 -5.74 -52.20 35.86
CA LEU A 12 -5.22 -51.56 34.61
C LEU A 12 -5.96 -50.27 34.16
N PHE A 13 -6.70 -49.60 35.04
CA PHE A 13 -7.68 -48.57 34.63
C PHE A 13 -7.55 -47.25 35.43
N HIS A 14 -6.32 -46.75 35.59
CA HIS A 14 -6.02 -45.55 36.42
C HIS A 14 -4.88 -44.64 35.90
N PHE A 15 -4.43 -44.80 34.64
CA PHE A 15 -3.29 -44.03 34.10
C PHE A 15 -3.61 -43.11 32.90
N ILE A 16 -4.86 -43.09 32.43
CA ILE A 16 -5.28 -42.26 31.26
C ILE A 16 -6.32 -41.19 31.66
N LEU A 17 -7.08 -41.38 32.75
CA LEU A 17 -8.19 -40.49 33.15
C LEU A 17 -7.78 -39.27 34.01
N VAL A 18 -6.47 -39.03 34.20
CA VAL A 18 -5.95 -37.93 35.05
C VAL A 18 -5.35 -36.79 34.23
N LEU A 19 -5.03 -37.01 32.95
CA LEU A 19 -4.46 -35.98 32.07
C LEU A 19 -5.51 -35.08 31.39
N ALA A 20 -6.79 -35.46 31.44
CA ALA A 20 -7.89 -34.82 30.70
C ALA A 20 -8.61 -33.68 31.47
N LEU A 21 -8.05 -33.20 32.58
CA LEU A 21 -8.70 -32.24 33.49
C LEU A 21 -7.83 -31.02 33.87
N LEU A 22 -6.74 -30.77 33.14
CA LEU A 22 -5.78 -29.70 33.48
C LEU A 22 -5.30 -28.81 32.31
N LEU A 23 -5.95 -28.84 31.15
CA LEU A 23 -5.80 -27.80 30.13
C LEU A 23 -7.16 -27.22 29.74
N ASN A 24 -7.45 -26.02 30.23
CA ASN A 24 -8.40 -25.12 29.58
C ASN A 24 -7.72 -24.55 28.32
N ALA A 25 -7.86 -25.25 27.20
CA ALA A 25 -7.57 -24.73 25.88
C ALA A 25 -8.90 -24.58 25.12
N VAL A 26 -9.10 -23.41 24.50
CA VAL A 26 -10.23 -23.16 23.58
C VAL A 26 -10.20 -24.23 22.48
N PRO A 27 -11.35 -24.80 22.05
CA PRO A 27 -11.36 -25.85 21.03
C PRO A 27 -10.72 -25.35 19.74
N VAL A 28 -9.56 -25.90 19.41
CA VAL A 28 -8.98 -25.77 18.07
C VAL A 28 -9.86 -26.57 17.12
N VAL A 29 -10.75 -25.85 16.43
CA VAL A 29 -11.44 -26.38 15.26
C VAL A 29 -10.36 -26.63 14.20
N ALA A 30 -9.97 -27.89 14.03
CA ALA A 30 -9.24 -28.30 12.85
C ALA A 30 -10.20 -28.13 11.67
N ALA A 31 -9.94 -27.12 10.83
CA ALA A 31 -10.79 -26.81 9.68
C ALA A 31 -10.72 -27.95 8.65
N SER A 32 -11.70 -28.86 8.71
CA SER A 32 -12.08 -29.68 7.57
C SER A 32 -12.63 -28.75 6.49
N GLY A 33 -11.95 -28.66 5.35
CA GLY A 33 -12.29 -27.80 4.20
C GLY A 33 -13.56 -28.24 3.43
N GLU A 34 -14.61 -28.59 4.16
CA GLU A 34 -15.95 -28.92 3.66
C GLU A 34 -16.91 -27.72 3.83
N SER A 35 -16.45 -26.62 4.46
CA SER A 35 -17.19 -25.35 4.63
C SER A 35 -17.20 -24.42 3.41
N ASP A 36 -16.26 -24.61 2.50
CA ASP A 36 -15.93 -23.61 1.46
C ASP A 36 -16.71 -23.86 0.15
N PHE A 37 -17.60 -24.86 0.19
CA PHE A 37 -18.47 -25.30 -0.89
C PHE A 37 -19.92 -25.05 -0.49
N ILE A 38 -20.63 -24.37 -1.38
CA ILE A 38 -22.07 -24.18 -1.27
C ILE A 38 -22.66 -24.65 -2.62
N PRO A 39 -23.87 -25.23 -2.68
CA PRO A 39 -24.59 -25.39 -3.95
C PRO A 39 -24.90 -23.99 -4.50
N TRP A 40 -24.61 -23.70 -5.77
CA TRP A 40 -24.90 -22.34 -6.26
C TRP A 40 -26.39 -22.16 -6.50
N LEU A 41 -27.00 -23.24 -6.96
CA LEU A 41 -28.43 -23.41 -7.07
C LEU A 41 -28.73 -24.68 -6.26
N PRO A 42 -29.30 -24.57 -5.04
CA PRO A 42 -29.69 -25.73 -4.28
C PRO A 42 -30.77 -26.47 -5.07
N ASN A 43 -30.43 -27.65 -5.61
CA ASN A 43 -31.34 -28.52 -6.35
C ASN A 43 -32.37 -29.21 -5.42
N LYS A 44 -32.75 -28.53 -4.32
CA LYS A 44 -33.60 -29.06 -3.26
C LYS A 44 -35.06 -28.81 -3.62
N HIS A 45 -35.59 -29.67 -4.49
CA HIS A 45 -36.99 -29.64 -4.88
C HIS A 45 -37.92 -29.79 -3.67
N TYR A 46 -38.97 -28.98 -3.62
CA TYR A 46 -40.11 -29.18 -2.72
C TYR A 46 -41.33 -29.62 -3.55
N THR A 47 -41.64 -30.91 -3.53
CA THR A 47 -42.99 -31.36 -3.90
C THR A 47 -43.91 -31.11 -2.72
N PHE A 48 -44.98 -30.32 -2.88
CA PHE A 48 -46.06 -30.34 -1.89
C PHE A 48 -46.77 -31.70 -1.96
N ASP A 49 -47.21 -32.20 -0.81
CA ASP A 49 -48.21 -33.26 -0.73
C ASP A 49 -49.34 -32.83 0.22
N ARG A 50 -50.46 -32.47 -0.40
CA ARG A 50 -51.61 -31.77 0.19
C ARG A 50 -51.20 -30.49 0.94
N PRO A 51 -50.82 -29.41 0.23
CA PRO A 51 -50.66 -28.10 0.86
C PRO A 51 -52.03 -27.63 1.37
N VAL A 52 -52.11 -27.17 2.62
CA VAL A 52 -53.38 -26.88 3.30
C VAL A 52 -53.56 -25.43 3.74
N ASP A 53 -52.47 -24.72 4.01
CA ASP A 53 -52.53 -23.32 4.43
C ASP A 53 -51.28 -22.53 4.07
N SER A 54 -51.38 -21.20 4.07
CA SER A 54 -50.30 -20.30 3.67
C SER A 54 -50.33 -18.96 4.40
N THR A 55 -49.14 -18.40 4.70
CA THR A 55 -48.96 -17.03 5.22
C THR A 55 -47.76 -16.35 4.53
N ILE A 56 -47.62 -15.03 4.64
CA ILE A 56 -46.70 -14.22 3.82
C ILE A 56 -46.01 -13.15 4.71
N ASP A 57 -44.71 -12.89 4.51
CA ASP A 57 -43.99 -11.80 5.19
C ASP A 57 -43.96 -10.49 4.37
N ASN A 58 -43.46 -9.40 4.97
CA ASN A 58 -43.46 -8.07 4.34
C ASN A 58 -42.53 -8.00 3.10
N GLU A 59 -41.57 -8.91 3.01
CA GLU A 59 -40.66 -9.10 1.89
C GLU A 59 -41.31 -9.87 0.73
N GLY A 60 -42.48 -10.49 0.96
CA GLY A 60 -43.26 -11.24 -0.02
C GLY A 60 -42.89 -12.73 -0.12
N ASN A 61 -42.17 -13.27 0.87
CA ASN A 61 -41.92 -14.71 0.94
C ASN A 61 -43.17 -15.43 1.43
N VAL A 62 -43.52 -16.55 0.79
CA VAL A 62 -44.69 -17.37 1.15
C VAL A 62 -44.24 -18.57 1.97
N TYR A 63 -44.99 -18.85 3.03
CA TYR A 63 -44.77 -19.95 3.96
C TYR A 63 -45.96 -20.90 3.87
N ILE A 64 -45.74 -22.15 3.45
CA ILE A 64 -46.80 -23.12 3.12
C ILE A 64 -46.77 -24.30 4.09
N ALA A 65 -47.93 -24.63 4.66
CA ALA A 65 -48.13 -25.84 5.45
C ALA A 65 -48.28 -27.06 4.53
N ASP A 66 -47.20 -27.85 4.41
CA ASP A 66 -47.10 -29.02 3.55
C ASP A 66 -47.50 -30.29 4.33
N SER A 67 -48.82 -30.55 4.34
CA SER A 67 -49.49 -31.30 5.41
C SER A 67 -49.10 -32.79 5.49
N ILE A 68 -48.94 -33.49 4.36
CA ILE A 68 -48.55 -34.91 4.37
C ILE A 68 -47.03 -35.07 4.55
N ASN A 69 -46.23 -34.12 4.07
CA ASN A 69 -44.78 -34.12 4.29
C ASN A 69 -44.37 -33.68 5.71
N ASN A 70 -45.32 -33.20 6.52
CA ASN A 70 -45.13 -32.79 7.92
C ASN A 70 -44.10 -31.66 8.08
N ARG A 71 -44.11 -30.66 7.20
CA ARG A 71 -43.15 -29.53 7.20
C ARG A 71 -43.83 -28.21 6.86
N ILE A 72 -43.13 -27.11 7.15
CA ILE A 72 -43.37 -25.81 6.52
C ILE A 72 -42.33 -25.61 5.43
N VAL A 73 -42.76 -25.13 4.25
CA VAL A 73 -41.87 -24.74 3.15
C VAL A 73 -41.92 -23.23 2.98
N LYS A 74 -40.77 -22.56 2.94
CA LYS A 74 -40.62 -21.14 2.63
C LYS A 74 -40.13 -20.96 1.20
N VAL A 75 -40.81 -20.12 0.45
CA VAL A 75 -40.45 -19.74 -0.93
C VAL A 75 -40.44 -18.22 -1.07
N ASP A 76 -39.70 -17.68 -2.02
CA ASP A 76 -39.79 -16.26 -2.36
C ASP A 76 -41.09 -15.94 -3.12
N ARG A 77 -41.33 -14.65 -3.40
CA ARG A 77 -42.47 -14.17 -4.21
C ARG A 77 -42.58 -14.78 -5.62
N ASN A 78 -41.49 -15.35 -6.15
CA ASN A 78 -41.43 -16.02 -7.45
C ASN A 78 -41.63 -17.54 -7.34
N GLY A 79 -41.74 -18.07 -6.12
CA GLY A 79 -41.82 -19.51 -5.83
C GLY A 79 -40.47 -20.24 -5.82
N MET A 80 -39.35 -19.52 -5.79
CA MET A 80 -38.04 -20.12 -5.57
C MET A 80 -37.95 -20.64 -4.14
N TYR A 81 -37.47 -21.88 -3.96
CA TYR A 81 -37.22 -22.46 -2.64
C TYR A 81 -36.21 -21.61 -1.85
N LEU A 82 -36.56 -21.22 -0.63
CA LEU A 82 -35.65 -20.56 0.31
C LEU A 82 -35.20 -21.53 1.39
N ASN A 83 -36.14 -22.07 2.17
CA ASN A 83 -35.87 -23.16 3.11
C ASN A 83 -37.13 -24.03 3.37
N ASP A 84 -36.97 -25.12 4.12
CA ASP A 84 -38.06 -25.86 4.74
C ASP A 84 -37.63 -26.39 6.10
N TRP A 85 -38.59 -26.55 7.02
CA TRP A 85 -38.35 -27.06 8.37
C TRP A 85 -39.51 -27.93 8.86
N GLY A 86 -39.20 -28.84 9.77
CA GLY A 86 -40.14 -29.83 10.30
C GLY A 86 -39.69 -31.26 10.04
N GLY A 87 -40.67 -32.14 9.90
CA GLY A 87 -40.51 -33.59 9.83
C GLY A 87 -41.52 -34.27 10.76
N TYR A 88 -41.91 -35.50 10.40
CA TYR A 88 -42.93 -36.26 11.15
C TYR A 88 -42.45 -36.59 12.58
N GLY A 89 -43.14 -36.08 13.60
CA GLY A 89 -42.87 -36.39 15.00
C GLY A 89 -43.61 -35.50 15.98
N SER A 90 -43.17 -35.53 17.24
CA SER A 90 -43.72 -34.73 18.35
C SER A 90 -42.64 -34.09 19.23
N GLY A 91 -41.40 -34.01 18.76
CA GLY A 91 -40.35 -33.20 19.38
C GLY A 91 -40.53 -31.72 19.10
N GLU A 92 -39.68 -30.87 19.68
CA GLU A 92 -39.59 -29.44 19.36
C GLU A 92 -39.33 -29.26 17.86
N GLY A 93 -40.09 -28.39 17.19
CA GLY A 93 -39.99 -28.14 15.75
C GLY A 93 -40.47 -29.28 14.83
N MET A 94 -40.91 -30.42 15.37
CA MET A 94 -41.49 -31.52 14.57
C MET A 94 -43.01 -31.39 14.47
N PHE A 95 -43.61 -31.90 13.39
CA PHE A 95 -45.06 -31.79 13.15
C PHE A 95 -45.73 -33.15 12.91
N ASN A 96 -47.05 -33.18 13.08
CA ASN A 96 -47.91 -34.32 12.75
C ASN A 96 -49.18 -33.79 12.07
N PHE A 97 -49.20 -33.80 10.73
CA PHE A 97 -50.16 -33.09 9.88
C PHE A 97 -50.31 -31.60 10.26
N PRO A 98 -49.28 -30.75 10.00
CA PRO A 98 -49.45 -29.32 10.14
C PRO A 98 -50.61 -28.84 9.27
N SER A 99 -51.32 -27.83 9.78
CA SER A 99 -52.59 -27.36 9.24
C SER A 99 -52.56 -25.84 9.05
N GLY A 100 -53.12 -25.08 9.98
CA GLY A 100 -53.06 -23.63 9.99
C GLY A 100 -51.66 -23.06 10.06
N ILE A 101 -51.44 -21.93 9.40
CA ILE A 101 -50.23 -21.12 9.53
C ILE A 101 -50.55 -19.62 9.51
N ALA A 102 -49.99 -18.86 10.45
CA ALA A 102 -50.12 -17.41 10.50
C ALA A 102 -48.82 -16.74 10.97
N MET A 103 -48.71 -15.43 10.81
CA MET A 103 -47.52 -14.65 11.17
C MET A 103 -47.89 -13.45 12.05
N ASP A 104 -47.02 -13.07 12.98
CA ASP A 104 -47.13 -11.77 13.68
C ASP A 104 -46.30 -10.67 13.02
N SER A 105 -46.54 -9.42 13.42
CA SER A 105 -45.89 -8.22 12.87
C SER A 105 -44.38 -8.13 13.08
N ASN A 106 -43.76 -9.06 13.82
CA ASN A 106 -42.31 -9.19 13.98
C ASN A 106 -41.72 -10.32 13.12
N GLY A 107 -42.53 -10.96 12.26
CA GLY A 107 -42.11 -12.05 11.40
C GLY A 107 -42.06 -13.43 12.06
N ASN A 108 -42.60 -13.59 13.28
CA ASN A 108 -42.69 -14.93 13.89
C ASN A 108 -43.79 -15.75 13.21
N VAL A 109 -43.48 -17.00 12.87
CA VAL A 109 -44.40 -17.93 12.20
C VAL A 109 -45.03 -18.87 13.23
N TYR A 110 -46.35 -19.00 13.21
CA TYR A 110 -47.13 -19.81 14.14
C TYR A 110 -47.86 -20.92 13.37
N VAL A 111 -47.77 -22.16 13.84
CA VAL A 111 -48.25 -23.35 13.14
C VAL A 111 -49.21 -24.17 14.01
N ALA A 112 -50.39 -24.50 13.49
CA ALA A 112 -51.31 -25.45 14.12
C ALA A 112 -50.89 -26.90 13.80
N ASP A 113 -50.24 -27.52 14.78
CA ASP A 113 -49.74 -28.91 14.73
C ASP A 113 -50.87 -29.87 15.10
N ARG A 114 -51.77 -30.09 14.12
CA ARG A 114 -53.10 -30.68 14.30
C ARG A 114 -53.08 -32.04 14.98
N GLY A 115 -52.17 -32.93 14.56
CA GLY A 115 -52.06 -34.30 15.07
C GLY A 115 -51.50 -34.36 16.49
N ASN A 116 -50.63 -33.42 16.86
CA ASN A 116 -50.07 -33.31 18.21
C ASN A 116 -50.94 -32.46 19.16
N ASN A 117 -51.92 -31.71 18.63
CA ASN A 117 -52.88 -30.88 19.37
C ASN A 117 -52.23 -29.70 20.12
N ARG A 118 -51.25 -29.06 19.48
CA ARG A 118 -50.51 -27.89 19.97
C ARG A 118 -50.38 -26.81 18.90
N ILE A 119 -50.01 -25.61 19.31
CA ILE A 119 -49.49 -24.55 18.44
C ILE A 119 -47.98 -24.45 18.70
N GLN A 120 -47.19 -24.33 17.64
CA GLN A 120 -45.74 -24.07 17.72
C GLN A 120 -45.41 -22.70 17.11
N LYS A 121 -44.41 -22.02 17.64
CA LYS A 121 -43.90 -20.71 17.20
C LYS A 121 -42.45 -20.82 16.74
N PHE A 122 -42.14 -20.18 15.62
CA PHE A 122 -40.84 -20.13 14.97
C PHE A 122 -40.45 -18.69 14.64
N ASP A 123 -39.16 -18.44 14.38
CA ASP A 123 -38.74 -17.22 13.69
C ASP A 123 -39.00 -17.32 12.17
N SER A 124 -38.72 -16.23 11.43
CA SER A 124 -38.87 -16.18 9.96
C SER A 124 -37.90 -17.07 9.18
N ASN A 125 -36.95 -17.73 9.86
CA ASN A 125 -36.03 -18.70 9.29
C ASN A 125 -36.42 -20.16 9.60
N GLY A 126 -37.43 -20.38 10.46
CA GLY A 126 -37.86 -21.71 10.88
C GLY A 126 -37.16 -22.26 12.13
N ASN A 127 -36.43 -21.42 12.87
CA ASN A 127 -35.90 -21.81 14.19
C ASN A 127 -37.05 -21.88 15.19
N TYR A 128 -37.17 -22.99 15.92
CA TYR A 128 -38.18 -23.18 16.96
C TYR A 128 -37.94 -22.21 18.14
N LEU A 129 -39.02 -21.55 18.59
CA LEU A 129 -39.00 -20.57 19.68
C LEU A 129 -39.79 -21.04 20.91
N ALA A 130 -40.98 -21.61 20.71
CA ALA A 130 -41.89 -22.03 21.78
C ALA A 130 -43.03 -22.94 21.28
N GLU A 131 -43.70 -23.63 22.19
CA GLU A 131 -44.98 -24.29 21.94
C GLU A 131 -45.95 -24.18 23.12
N TRP A 132 -47.24 -24.33 22.84
CA TRP A 132 -48.28 -24.43 23.85
C TRP A 132 -49.49 -25.21 23.33
N GLY A 133 -50.25 -25.75 24.27
CA GLY A 133 -51.37 -26.64 23.98
C GLY A 133 -51.10 -28.09 24.38
N ALA A 134 -52.18 -28.81 24.60
CA ALA A 134 -52.19 -30.25 24.82
C ALA A 134 -53.56 -30.79 24.43
N TYR A 135 -53.65 -32.09 24.14
CA TYR A 135 -54.93 -32.74 23.85
C TYR A 135 -55.91 -32.61 25.03
N GLY A 136 -57.05 -31.94 24.82
CA GLY A 136 -58.06 -31.76 25.87
C GLY A 136 -59.15 -30.75 25.55
N THR A 137 -59.99 -30.48 26.55
CA THR A 137 -61.17 -29.59 26.45
C THR A 137 -61.07 -28.36 27.35
N GLY A 138 -60.01 -28.26 28.18
CA GLY A 138 -59.76 -27.11 29.03
C GLY A 138 -59.35 -25.86 28.25
N ASN A 139 -59.19 -24.76 28.98
CA ASN A 139 -58.66 -23.51 28.46
C ASN A 139 -57.18 -23.70 28.04
N GLY A 140 -56.82 -23.30 26.83
CA GLY A 140 -55.47 -23.54 26.28
C GLY A 140 -55.18 -25.00 25.95
N GLN A 141 -56.19 -25.88 25.93
CA GLN A 141 -56.10 -27.24 25.40
C GLN A 141 -56.88 -27.32 24.08
N PHE A 142 -56.48 -28.24 23.20
CA PHE A 142 -57.06 -28.35 21.85
C PHE A 142 -57.46 -29.79 21.51
N ARG A 143 -58.32 -29.94 20.51
CA ARG A 143 -58.56 -31.20 19.79
C ARG A 143 -58.62 -30.91 18.29
N ALA A 144 -57.57 -31.34 17.60
CA ALA A 144 -57.32 -31.03 16.20
C ALA A 144 -57.47 -29.52 15.90
N PRO A 145 -56.57 -28.65 16.43
CA PRO A 145 -56.51 -27.27 15.95
C PRO A 145 -56.23 -27.29 14.43
N VAL A 146 -57.01 -26.57 13.64
CA VAL A 146 -56.96 -26.66 12.16
C VAL A 146 -56.54 -25.38 11.44
N ASN A 147 -56.73 -24.23 12.07
CA ASN A 147 -56.38 -22.92 11.52
C ASN A 147 -56.15 -21.91 12.65
N LEU A 148 -55.44 -20.82 12.36
CA LEU A 148 -55.23 -19.73 13.31
C LEU A 148 -55.11 -18.38 12.59
N ALA A 149 -55.50 -17.30 13.27
CA ALA A 149 -55.31 -15.93 12.83
C ALA A 149 -54.70 -15.09 13.97
N ILE A 150 -54.02 -13.99 13.63
CA ILE A 150 -53.33 -13.12 14.60
C ILE A 150 -53.77 -11.67 14.40
N ASP A 151 -54.18 -10.99 15.47
CA ASP A 151 -54.56 -9.56 15.40
C ASP A 151 -53.37 -8.60 15.59
N TYR A 152 -53.61 -7.31 15.41
CA TYR A 152 -52.59 -6.26 15.50
C TYR A 152 -51.97 -6.10 16.91
N ASN A 153 -52.53 -6.72 17.95
CA ASN A 153 -51.96 -6.76 19.31
C ASN A 153 -51.10 -8.03 19.52
N GLY A 154 -51.09 -8.96 18.56
CA GLY A 154 -50.46 -10.27 18.69
C GLY A 154 -51.32 -11.30 19.42
N ASN A 155 -52.63 -11.09 19.55
CA ASN A 155 -53.53 -12.12 20.08
C ASN A 155 -53.76 -13.22 19.02
N ILE A 156 -53.73 -14.48 19.44
CA ILE A 156 -53.76 -15.65 18.56
C ILE A 156 -55.12 -16.32 18.68
N TYR A 157 -55.91 -16.27 17.61
CA TYR A 157 -57.24 -16.86 17.51
C TYR A 157 -57.12 -18.26 16.90
N VAL A 158 -57.49 -19.30 17.63
CA VAL A 158 -57.29 -20.71 17.23
C VAL A 158 -58.63 -21.40 16.94
N ALA A 159 -58.76 -22.00 15.75
CA ALA A 159 -59.89 -22.83 15.36
C ALA A 159 -59.75 -24.26 15.94
N ASP A 160 -60.39 -24.49 17.10
CA ASP A 160 -60.32 -25.72 17.88
C ASP A 160 -61.45 -26.68 17.48
N ARG A 161 -61.28 -27.28 16.29
CA ARG A 161 -62.35 -27.93 15.49
C ARG A 161 -63.15 -28.98 16.24
N ASP A 162 -62.50 -29.94 16.88
CA ASP A 162 -63.19 -31.09 17.50
C ASP A 162 -63.68 -30.78 18.93
N ASN A 163 -63.42 -29.55 19.41
CA ASN A 163 -64.07 -28.93 20.57
C ASN A 163 -65.17 -27.92 20.16
N TYR A 164 -65.37 -27.66 18.86
CA TYR A 164 -66.39 -26.77 18.30
C TYR A 164 -66.35 -25.33 18.86
N ARG A 165 -65.15 -24.75 18.98
CA ARG A 165 -64.93 -23.40 19.54
C ARG A 165 -63.78 -22.65 18.87
N ILE A 166 -63.79 -21.33 19.06
CA ILE A 166 -62.60 -20.48 18.95
C ILE A 166 -62.04 -20.23 20.36
N GLN A 167 -60.72 -20.26 20.50
CA GLN A 167 -60.01 -19.76 21.67
C GLN A 167 -59.09 -18.60 21.27
N ILE A 168 -58.99 -17.56 22.09
CA ILE A 168 -57.97 -16.51 21.95
C ILE A 168 -56.88 -16.74 23.00
N LEU A 169 -55.62 -16.64 22.58
CA LEU A 169 -54.42 -16.64 23.41
C LEU A 169 -53.68 -15.31 23.27
N ASP A 170 -52.82 -14.96 24.23
CA ASP A 170 -51.79 -13.95 24.03
C ASP A 170 -50.60 -14.48 23.21
N SER A 171 -49.65 -13.61 22.88
CA SER A 171 -48.42 -13.94 22.13
C SER A 171 -47.44 -14.88 22.85
N ASN A 172 -47.73 -15.25 24.10
CA ASN A 172 -47.00 -16.22 24.92
C ASN A 172 -47.78 -17.54 25.11
N GLY A 173 -48.97 -17.68 24.49
CA GLY A 173 -49.83 -18.86 24.61
C GLY A 173 -50.78 -18.86 25.83
N ASN A 174 -50.85 -17.79 26.62
CA ASN A 174 -51.78 -17.69 27.75
C ASN A 174 -53.22 -17.55 27.25
N PHE A 175 -54.14 -18.35 27.77
CA PHE A 175 -55.56 -18.26 27.43
C PHE A 175 -56.17 -16.92 27.86
N LEU A 176 -56.90 -16.26 26.94
CA LEU A 176 -57.65 -15.03 27.18
C LEU A 176 -59.16 -15.29 27.26
N THR A 177 -59.77 -15.86 26.20
CA THR A 177 -61.22 -16.11 26.13
C THR A 177 -61.57 -17.21 25.12
N GLN A 178 -62.83 -17.64 25.09
CA GLN A 178 -63.36 -18.59 24.10
C GLN A 178 -64.86 -18.37 23.83
N TRP A 179 -65.31 -18.76 22.64
CA TRP A 179 -66.73 -18.89 22.30
C TRP A 179 -66.96 -20.04 21.31
N GLY A 180 -68.20 -20.52 21.24
CA GLY A 180 -68.58 -21.62 20.39
C GLY A 180 -69.26 -22.75 21.14
N SER A 181 -70.03 -23.54 20.40
CA SER A 181 -70.57 -24.84 20.81
C SER A 181 -70.98 -25.61 19.55
N PHE A 182 -71.11 -26.93 19.64
CA PHE A 182 -71.64 -27.72 18.52
C PHE A 182 -73.09 -27.32 18.20
N GLY A 183 -73.37 -27.01 16.93
CA GLY A 183 -74.73 -26.76 16.47
C GLY A 183 -74.83 -25.97 15.17
N THR A 184 -76.01 -25.38 14.96
CA THR A 184 -76.38 -24.63 13.74
C THR A 184 -76.85 -23.20 14.02
N GLY A 185 -77.02 -22.82 15.29
CA GLY A 185 -77.37 -21.46 15.69
C GLY A 185 -76.24 -20.45 15.47
N ASN A 186 -76.54 -19.18 15.75
CA ASN A 186 -75.57 -18.09 15.75
C ASN A 186 -74.55 -18.31 16.87
N GLY A 187 -73.25 -18.19 16.58
CA GLY A 187 -72.18 -18.52 17.53
C GLY A 187 -72.06 -20.01 17.88
N GLN A 188 -72.71 -20.88 17.11
CA GLN A 188 -72.46 -22.31 17.11
C GLN A 188 -71.70 -22.71 15.85
N PHE A 189 -70.97 -23.82 15.92
CA PHE A 189 -70.10 -24.31 14.85
C PHE A 189 -70.36 -25.78 14.54
N ASN A 190 -70.30 -26.13 13.25
CA ASN A 190 -70.26 -27.51 12.77
C ASN A 190 -69.17 -27.65 11.71
N LEU A 191 -68.07 -28.32 12.10
CA LEU A 191 -66.79 -28.35 11.39
C LEU A 191 -66.32 -26.95 10.95
N ILE A 192 -65.85 -26.17 11.93
CA ILE A 192 -65.06 -24.97 11.66
C ILE A 192 -63.71 -25.35 11.04
N TYR A 193 -63.27 -24.61 10.02
CA TYR A 193 -61.96 -24.76 9.40
C TYR A 193 -61.18 -23.44 9.44
N GLY A 194 -61.43 -22.52 8.51
CA GLY A 194 -60.73 -21.24 8.43
C GLY A 194 -61.18 -20.21 9.48
N ILE A 195 -60.23 -19.39 9.91
CA ILE A 195 -60.46 -18.19 10.71
C ILE A 195 -59.60 -17.03 10.16
N ALA A 196 -60.16 -15.83 10.08
CA ALA A 196 -59.44 -14.60 9.77
C ALA A 196 -59.83 -13.51 10.76
N VAL A 197 -58.94 -12.54 11.00
CA VAL A 197 -59.23 -11.34 11.80
C VAL A 197 -58.74 -10.11 11.04
N ASN A 198 -59.63 -9.15 10.80
CA ASN A 198 -59.27 -7.95 10.05
C ASN A 198 -58.71 -6.84 10.97
N GLN A 199 -58.19 -5.76 10.37
CA GLN A 199 -57.59 -4.63 11.10
C GLN A 199 -58.54 -3.93 12.10
N THR A 200 -59.86 -4.12 11.97
CA THR A 200 -60.86 -3.58 12.92
C THR A 200 -61.20 -4.54 14.06
N GLY A 201 -60.52 -5.69 14.16
CA GLY A 201 -60.78 -6.74 15.15
C GLY A 201 -62.05 -7.56 14.88
N ASN A 202 -62.65 -7.46 13.69
CA ASN A 202 -63.75 -8.36 13.32
C ASN A 202 -63.18 -9.73 12.95
N VAL A 203 -63.70 -10.78 13.58
CA VAL A 203 -63.30 -12.17 13.38
C VAL A 203 -64.28 -12.83 12.40
N TYR A 204 -63.76 -13.56 11.42
CA TYR A 204 -64.52 -14.24 10.38
C TYR A 204 -64.21 -15.73 10.41
N THR A 205 -65.20 -16.60 10.27
CA THR A 205 -65.02 -18.07 10.36
C THR A 205 -65.84 -18.81 9.31
N THR A 206 -65.26 -19.82 8.67
CA THR A 206 -65.96 -20.75 7.77
C THR A 206 -66.44 -22.00 8.51
N GLU A 207 -67.67 -22.43 8.22
CA GLU A 207 -68.21 -23.71 8.69
C GLU A 207 -68.51 -24.61 7.50
N SER A 208 -67.71 -25.67 7.32
CA SER A 208 -67.76 -26.47 6.11
C SER A 208 -69.06 -27.27 5.98
N GLU A 209 -69.68 -27.69 7.08
CA GLU A 209 -70.94 -28.46 7.09
C GLU A 209 -72.20 -27.58 7.24
N ASN A 210 -72.10 -26.42 7.91
CA ASN A 210 -73.21 -25.45 7.92
C ASN A 210 -73.22 -24.57 6.65
N HIS A 211 -72.22 -24.72 5.78
CA HIS A 211 -72.10 -24.10 4.45
C HIS A 211 -72.25 -22.57 4.47
N ARG A 212 -71.64 -21.93 5.48
CA ARG A 212 -71.75 -20.49 5.76
C ARG A 212 -70.44 -19.90 6.27
N VAL A 213 -70.39 -18.58 6.26
CA VAL A 213 -69.46 -17.74 7.02
C VAL A 213 -70.22 -17.08 8.17
N GLN A 214 -69.61 -17.02 9.35
CA GLN A 214 -70.04 -16.17 10.46
C GLN A 214 -69.02 -15.05 10.72
N LYS A 215 -69.50 -13.90 11.18
CA LYS A 215 -68.72 -12.73 11.58
C LYS A 215 -69.01 -12.37 13.03
N PHE A 216 -67.95 -12.10 13.79
CA PHE A 216 -67.96 -11.76 15.21
C PHE A 216 -67.15 -10.48 15.48
N ALA A 217 -67.42 -9.82 16.59
CA ALA A 217 -66.50 -8.84 17.18
C ALA A 217 -65.30 -9.56 17.84
N SER A 218 -64.27 -8.80 18.21
CA SER A 218 -63.03 -9.33 18.82
C SER A 218 -63.23 -10.04 20.16
N ASP A 219 -64.36 -9.82 20.84
CA ASP A 219 -64.74 -10.49 22.09
C ASP A 219 -65.55 -11.80 21.88
N GLY A 220 -65.85 -12.16 20.63
CA GLY A 220 -66.68 -13.31 20.28
C GLY A 220 -68.18 -13.01 20.14
N THR A 221 -68.61 -11.75 20.29
CA THR A 221 -70.01 -11.37 20.07
C THR A 221 -70.40 -11.55 18.60
N TYR A 222 -71.43 -12.36 18.33
CA TYR A 222 -71.95 -12.58 16.98
C TYR A 222 -72.50 -11.29 16.36
N ILE A 223 -72.14 -11.02 15.11
CA ILE A 223 -72.61 -9.87 14.32
C ILE A 223 -73.56 -10.31 13.21
N THR A 224 -73.10 -11.17 12.29
CA THR A 224 -73.89 -11.60 11.12
C THR A 224 -73.37 -12.91 10.54
N GLN A 225 -74.11 -13.48 9.57
CA GLN A 225 -73.72 -14.66 8.79
C GLN A 225 -74.22 -14.55 7.36
N TRP A 226 -73.55 -15.23 6.43
CA TRP A 226 -73.99 -15.38 5.04
C TRP A 226 -73.53 -16.72 4.47
N GLY A 227 -74.15 -17.15 3.36
CA GLY A 227 -73.94 -18.47 2.79
C GLY A 227 -75.15 -19.39 2.94
N SER A 228 -75.23 -20.37 2.04
CA SER A 228 -76.14 -21.51 2.09
C SER A 228 -75.56 -22.62 1.22
N PHE A 229 -76.00 -23.87 1.40
CA PHE A 229 -75.64 -24.96 0.50
C PHE A 229 -76.03 -24.64 -0.95
N GLY A 230 -75.08 -24.74 -1.88
CA GLY A 230 -75.37 -24.68 -3.30
C GLY A 230 -74.18 -24.30 -4.19
N THR A 231 -74.49 -23.87 -5.41
CA THR A 231 -73.53 -23.49 -6.45
C THR A 231 -73.74 -22.06 -6.98
N GLY A 232 -74.81 -21.38 -6.57
CA GLY A 232 -75.05 -19.98 -6.93
C GLY A 232 -74.05 -19.02 -6.28
N ASN A 233 -74.11 -17.75 -6.70
CA ASN A 233 -73.32 -16.66 -6.12
C ASN A 233 -73.70 -16.48 -4.64
N GLY A 234 -72.71 -16.42 -3.75
CA GLY A 234 -72.94 -16.35 -2.31
C GLY A 234 -73.49 -17.64 -1.68
N GLN A 235 -73.52 -18.74 -2.44
CA GLN A 235 -73.72 -20.10 -1.90
C GLN A 235 -72.37 -20.81 -1.80
N PHE A 236 -72.26 -21.76 -0.88
CA PHE A 236 -71.05 -22.54 -0.70
C PHE A 236 -71.33 -24.04 -0.71
N LYS A 237 -70.29 -24.82 -1.00
CA LYS A 237 -70.24 -26.26 -0.84
C LYS A 237 -68.90 -26.61 -0.21
N TYR A 238 -68.95 -26.86 1.10
CA TYR A 238 -67.75 -27.10 1.93
C TYR A 238 -66.76 -25.92 1.88
N PRO A 239 -67.16 -24.71 2.35
CA PRO A 239 -66.23 -23.59 2.46
C PRO A 239 -65.10 -23.94 3.44
N PHE A 240 -63.84 -23.71 3.05
CA PHE A 240 -62.68 -24.23 3.79
C PHE A 240 -61.91 -23.13 4.53
N SER A 241 -61.23 -22.24 3.82
CA SER A 241 -60.49 -21.11 4.38
C SER A 241 -61.12 -19.77 4.01
N ILE A 242 -60.67 -18.72 4.69
CA ILE A 242 -61.19 -17.36 4.64
C ILE A 242 -60.07 -16.37 4.94
N GLU A 243 -60.07 -15.23 4.25
CA GLU A 243 -59.13 -14.12 4.49
C GLU A 243 -59.84 -12.77 4.29
N ALA A 244 -59.35 -11.71 4.94
CA ALA A 244 -59.92 -10.37 4.85
C ALA A 244 -58.88 -9.31 4.46
N ASP A 245 -59.12 -8.58 3.36
CA ASP A 245 -58.20 -7.53 2.91
C ASP A 245 -58.28 -6.25 3.76
N SER A 246 -57.30 -5.35 3.58
CA SER A 246 -57.23 -4.05 4.27
C SER A 246 -58.36 -3.08 3.86
N SER A 247 -59.07 -3.34 2.77
CA SER A 247 -60.28 -2.60 2.36
C SER A 247 -61.57 -3.19 2.97
N GLY A 248 -61.47 -4.33 3.66
CA GLY A 248 -62.58 -5.02 4.30
C GLY A 248 -63.35 -5.99 3.39
N HIS A 249 -62.85 -6.33 2.19
CA HIS A 249 -63.40 -7.47 1.44
C HIS A 249 -63.05 -8.78 2.14
N VAL A 250 -63.91 -9.78 1.98
CA VAL A 250 -63.73 -11.11 2.55
C VAL A 250 -63.67 -12.12 1.43
N PHE A 251 -62.61 -12.91 1.38
CA PHE A 251 -62.37 -13.93 0.36
C PHE A 251 -62.54 -15.31 0.99
N VAL A 252 -63.21 -16.23 0.29
CA VAL A 252 -63.59 -17.54 0.83
C VAL A 252 -63.29 -18.63 -0.20
N THR A 253 -62.61 -19.71 0.21
CA THR A 253 -62.42 -20.87 -0.66
C THR A 253 -63.65 -21.77 -0.63
N ASP A 254 -64.30 -21.92 -1.78
CA ASP A 254 -65.52 -22.72 -1.94
C ASP A 254 -65.15 -24.11 -2.46
N ALA A 255 -64.53 -24.90 -1.58
CA ALA A 255 -63.60 -25.97 -1.97
C ALA A 255 -64.22 -27.05 -2.88
N GLN A 256 -65.45 -27.52 -2.61
CA GLN A 256 -66.09 -28.52 -3.48
C GLN A 256 -66.77 -27.93 -4.72
N ASN A 257 -66.87 -26.61 -4.83
CA ASN A 257 -67.26 -25.92 -6.06
C ASN A 257 -66.05 -25.49 -6.91
N ASN A 258 -64.83 -25.63 -6.40
CA ASN A 258 -63.56 -25.34 -7.08
C ASN A 258 -63.44 -23.88 -7.56
N ARG A 259 -63.80 -22.94 -6.68
CA ARG A 259 -63.74 -21.48 -6.91
C ARG A 259 -63.36 -20.72 -5.64
N ILE A 260 -62.92 -19.48 -5.80
CA ILE A 260 -62.81 -18.47 -4.73
C ILE A 260 -64.00 -17.51 -4.90
N GLN A 261 -64.61 -17.06 -3.79
CA GLN A 261 -65.64 -16.03 -3.80
C GLN A 261 -65.23 -14.82 -2.94
N LYS A 262 -65.45 -13.62 -3.47
CA LYS A 262 -65.17 -12.32 -2.85
C LYS A 262 -66.48 -11.68 -2.38
N PHE A 263 -66.48 -11.16 -1.17
CA PHE A 263 -67.61 -10.50 -0.51
C PHE A 263 -67.20 -9.12 0.02
N ASP A 264 -68.17 -8.25 0.28
CA ASP A 264 -67.94 -7.02 1.04
C ASP A 264 -67.86 -7.30 2.55
N SER A 265 -67.54 -6.27 3.34
CA SER A 265 -67.41 -6.39 4.80
C SER A 265 -68.72 -6.78 5.53
N ASN A 266 -69.86 -6.77 4.84
CA ASN A 266 -71.19 -7.12 5.36
C ASN A 266 -71.65 -8.53 4.93
N GLY A 267 -70.92 -9.20 4.02
CA GLY A 267 -71.29 -10.51 3.46
C GLY A 267 -72.08 -10.46 2.16
N VAL A 268 -72.16 -9.30 1.49
CA VAL A 268 -72.75 -9.20 0.15
C VAL A 268 -71.76 -9.76 -0.86
N TYR A 269 -72.21 -10.65 -1.74
CA TYR A 269 -71.39 -11.18 -2.84
C TYR A 269 -70.90 -10.04 -3.75
N VAL A 270 -69.61 -10.04 -4.06
CA VAL A 270 -68.95 -9.10 -4.98
C VAL A 270 -68.56 -9.82 -6.27
N ASP A 271 -67.72 -10.86 -6.19
CA ASP A 271 -67.23 -11.58 -7.37
C ASP A 271 -66.78 -13.03 -7.09
N GLN A 272 -66.41 -13.78 -8.13
CA GLN A 272 -65.84 -15.13 -8.03
C GLN A 272 -64.91 -15.46 -9.21
N TRP A 273 -63.91 -16.31 -8.97
CA TRP A 273 -63.11 -16.89 -10.04
C TRP A 273 -62.71 -18.34 -9.73
N GLY A 274 -62.27 -19.05 -10.76
CA GLY A 274 -61.94 -20.48 -10.68
C GLY A 274 -62.97 -21.40 -11.34
N SER A 275 -62.48 -22.56 -11.78
CA SER A 275 -63.29 -23.66 -12.30
C SER A 275 -62.56 -24.98 -12.06
N VAL A 276 -63.26 -26.11 -12.09
CA VAL A 276 -62.63 -27.43 -11.86
C VAL A 276 -61.61 -27.77 -12.96
N GLY A 277 -60.38 -28.12 -12.56
CA GLY A 277 -59.35 -28.55 -13.51
C GLY A 277 -57.92 -28.45 -12.97
N THR A 278 -56.95 -28.47 -13.91
CA THR A 278 -55.51 -28.48 -13.64
C THR A 278 -54.74 -27.35 -14.36
N GLY A 279 -55.39 -26.57 -15.22
CA GLY A 279 -54.80 -25.42 -15.88
C GLY A 279 -54.56 -24.23 -14.95
N SER A 280 -53.95 -23.17 -15.48
CA SER A 280 -53.83 -21.88 -14.80
C SER A 280 -55.23 -21.29 -14.53
N GLY A 281 -55.48 -20.78 -13.33
CA GLY A 281 -56.80 -20.30 -12.89
C GLY A 281 -57.89 -21.38 -12.78
N GLN A 282 -57.52 -22.66 -12.84
CA GLN A 282 -58.39 -23.78 -12.49
C GLN A 282 -58.00 -24.32 -11.12
N PHE A 283 -58.94 -24.92 -10.39
CA PHE A 283 -58.71 -25.48 -9.08
C PHE A 283 -59.16 -26.94 -8.98
N ASN A 284 -58.51 -27.70 -8.10
CA ASN A 284 -59.02 -28.98 -7.60
C ASN A 284 -58.91 -28.96 -6.07
N PHE A 285 -60.04 -28.76 -5.39
CA PHE A 285 -60.13 -28.57 -3.94
C PHE A 285 -59.16 -27.48 -3.41
N PRO A 286 -59.44 -26.19 -3.70
CA PRO A 286 -58.67 -25.09 -3.13
C PRO A 286 -58.90 -25.03 -1.60
N ASN A 287 -57.82 -25.08 -0.84
CA ASN A 287 -57.84 -25.06 0.62
C ASN A 287 -57.76 -23.62 1.14
N SER A 288 -56.60 -22.98 0.98
CA SER A 288 -56.32 -21.65 1.53
C SER A 288 -56.61 -20.52 0.57
N VAL A 289 -56.82 -19.34 1.15
CA VAL A 289 -56.68 -18.06 0.47
C VAL A 289 -55.87 -17.15 1.39
N THR A 290 -54.84 -16.50 0.87
CA THR A 290 -53.94 -15.60 1.59
C THR A 290 -53.71 -14.37 0.71
N ILE A 291 -53.53 -13.18 1.31
CA ILE A 291 -53.44 -11.91 0.55
C ILE A 291 -52.19 -11.15 0.98
N ASP A 292 -51.38 -10.69 0.02
CA ASP A 292 -50.19 -9.88 0.30
C ASP A 292 -50.54 -8.38 0.52
N PRO A 293 -49.60 -7.55 1.01
CA PRO A 293 -49.83 -6.10 1.18
C PRO A 293 -50.14 -5.32 -0.11
N ASN A 294 -49.94 -5.90 -1.29
CA ASN A 294 -50.26 -5.32 -2.60
C ASN A 294 -51.67 -5.74 -3.08
N GLY A 295 -52.32 -6.70 -2.41
CA GLY A 295 -53.60 -7.29 -2.79
C GLY A 295 -53.50 -8.52 -3.69
N ASN A 296 -52.31 -9.05 -3.97
CA ASN A 296 -52.14 -10.30 -4.70
C ASN A 296 -52.65 -11.47 -3.86
N ILE A 297 -53.30 -12.44 -4.50
CA ILE A 297 -54.06 -13.49 -3.84
C ILE A 297 -53.42 -14.85 -4.09
N TYR A 298 -53.11 -15.57 -3.01
CA TYR A 298 -52.38 -16.83 -3.00
C TYR A 298 -53.31 -17.95 -2.55
N VAL A 299 -53.38 -19.06 -3.30
CA VAL A 299 -54.34 -20.15 -3.09
C VAL A 299 -53.64 -21.51 -3.13
N THR A 300 -53.64 -22.25 -2.01
CA THR A 300 -53.16 -23.65 -1.99
C THR A 300 -54.24 -24.62 -2.46
N GLU A 301 -53.85 -25.69 -3.14
CA GLU A 301 -54.74 -26.73 -3.66
C GLU A 301 -54.32 -28.12 -3.21
N ALA A 302 -55.17 -28.78 -2.42
CA ALA A 302 -54.97 -30.17 -2.02
C ALA A 302 -55.06 -31.15 -3.21
N GLY A 303 -55.98 -30.91 -4.14
CA GLY A 303 -56.24 -31.84 -5.24
C GLY A 303 -55.23 -31.76 -6.38
N ASN A 304 -54.45 -30.69 -6.45
CA ASN A 304 -53.43 -30.45 -7.48
C ASN A 304 -52.00 -30.33 -6.92
N ASN A 305 -51.80 -30.47 -5.60
CA ASN A 305 -50.50 -30.38 -4.91
C ASN A 305 -49.67 -29.15 -5.30
N ARG A 306 -50.31 -27.97 -5.27
CA ARG A 306 -49.72 -26.71 -5.74
C ARG A 306 -50.22 -25.49 -4.96
N LEU A 307 -49.58 -24.37 -5.24
CA LEU A 307 -49.98 -23.01 -4.89
C LEU A 307 -50.20 -22.22 -6.20
N GLN A 308 -51.25 -21.41 -6.31
CA GLN A 308 -51.46 -20.46 -7.41
C GLN A 308 -51.50 -19.03 -6.88
N THR A 309 -50.99 -18.08 -7.67
CA THR A 309 -50.99 -16.64 -7.36
C THR A 309 -51.82 -15.89 -8.39
N PHE A 310 -52.60 -14.94 -7.92
CA PHE A 310 -53.55 -14.13 -8.68
C PHE A 310 -53.39 -12.65 -8.36
N ASP A 311 -53.86 -11.80 -9.26
CA ASP A 311 -54.00 -10.36 -9.02
C ASP A 311 -55.22 -10.07 -8.10
N PRO A 312 -55.44 -8.80 -7.67
CA PRO A 312 -56.59 -8.42 -6.82
C PRO A 312 -57.99 -8.65 -7.46
N ASN A 313 -58.05 -8.95 -8.76
CA ASN A 313 -59.25 -9.20 -9.54
C ASN A 313 -59.48 -10.70 -9.82
N GLY A 314 -58.51 -11.58 -9.53
CA GLY A 314 -58.59 -13.02 -9.79
C GLY A 314 -58.01 -13.47 -11.13
N GLU A 315 -57.28 -12.62 -11.85
CA GLU A 315 -56.49 -13.05 -13.01
C GLU A 315 -55.22 -13.78 -12.55
N SER A 316 -54.87 -14.90 -13.19
CA SER A 316 -53.78 -15.76 -12.70
C SER A 316 -52.40 -15.26 -13.14
N LEU A 317 -51.54 -14.98 -12.15
CA LEU A 317 -50.19 -14.46 -12.33
C LEU A 317 -49.15 -15.60 -12.43
N ALA A 318 -49.24 -16.60 -11.53
CA ALA A 318 -48.25 -17.67 -11.43
C ALA A 318 -48.85 -18.99 -10.91
N VAL A 319 -48.23 -20.11 -11.29
CA VAL A 319 -48.62 -21.47 -10.87
C VAL A 319 -47.40 -22.17 -10.28
N LEU A 320 -47.35 -22.27 -8.95
CA LEU A 320 -46.29 -22.89 -8.17
C LEU A 320 -46.63 -24.36 -7.90
N ASN A 321 -46.52 -25.19 -8.94
CA ASN A 321 -46.52 -26.64 -8.80
C ASN A 321 -45.14 -27.09 -8.29
N GLY A 322 -45.07 -27.82 -7.18
CA GLY A 322 -43.82 -28.33 -6.59
C GLY A 322 -43.04 -29.38 -7.42
N ALA A 323 -43.30 -29.46 -8.73
CA ALA A 323 -42.66 -30.37 -9.68
C ALA A 323 -42.60 -29.84 -11.13
N SER A 324 -43.30 -28.74 -11.45
CA SER A 324 -43.45 -28.23 -12.83
C SER A 324 -43.56 -26.70 -12.84
N GLY A 325 -42.41 -26.06 -13.03
CA GLY A 325 -42.26 -24.61 -13.10
C GLY A 325 -40.80 -24.26 -13.37
N ILE A 326 -40.06 -24.02 -12.30
CA ILE A 326 -38.71 -23.43 -12.29
C ILE A 326 -37.78 -24.23 -11.35
N VAL A 327 -36.46 -24.19 -11.61
CA VAL A 327 -35.37 -24.94 -10.93
C VAL A 327 -35.60 -26.46 -10.74
N ARG A 328 -35.57 -27.17 -11.87
CA ARG A 328 -34.87 -28.47 -11.93
C ARG A 328 -33.93 -28.46 -13.13
N PHE A 329 -32.73 -29.00 -12.94
CA PHE A 329 -31.84 -29.39 -14.02
C PHE A 329 -32.03 -30.85 -14.39
N ASN A 330 -31.92 -31.14 -15.69
CA ASN A 330 -32.00 -32.49 -16.25
C ASN A 330 -30.92 -32.60 -17.34
N ASP A 331 -29.85 -33.34 -17.01
CA ASP A 331 -28.58 -33.38 -17.74
C ASP A 331 -28.04 -31.95 -18.05
N PRO A 332 -27.72 -31.14 -17.00
CA PRO A 332 -27.00 -29.88 -17.20
C PRO A 332 -25.58 -30.21 -17.68
N ASN A 333 -25.11 -29.57 -18.74
CA ASN A 333 -23.86 -29.96 -19.40
C ASN A 333 -22.85 -28.83 -19.58
N GLY A 334 -23.30 -27.56 -19.51
CA GLY A 334 -22.44 -26.39 -19.63
C GLY A 334 -22.97 -25.19 -18.88
N ILE A 335 -22.10 -24.21 -18.65
CA ILE A 335 -22.39 -22.99 -17.88
C ILE A 335 -21.64 -21.79 -18.46
N ALA A 336 -22.27 -20.62 -18.46
CA ALA A 336 -21.64 -19.36 -18.86
C ALA A 336 -22.12 -18.19 -18.01
N PHE A 337 -21.30 -17.15 -17.90
CA PHE A 337 -21.60 -15.89 -17.20
C PHE A 337 -21.61 -14.72 -18.18
N ASP A 338 -22.51 -13.75 -18.00
CA ASP A 338 -22.38 -12.42 -18.63
C ASP A 338 -21.66 -11.42 -17.72
N SER A 339 -21.30 -10.27 -18.28
CA SER A 339 -20.52 -9.22 -17.60
C SER A 339 -21.25 -8.55 -16.42
N ASN A 340 -22.55 -8.81 -16.22
CA ASN A 340 -23.31 -8.37 -15.04
C ASN A 340 -23.39 -9.47 -13.96
N GLY A 341 -22.81 -10.65 -14.20
CA GLY A 341 -22.90 -11.81 -13.33
C GLY A 341 -24.17 -12.64 -13.52
N SER A 342 -24.99 -12.38 -14.56
CA SER A 342 -26.10 -13.29 -14.88
C SER A 342 -25.54 -14.61 -15.42
N VAL A 343 -26.17 -15.72 -15.07
CA VAL A 343 -25.64 -17.08 -15.30
C VAL A 343 -26.57 -17.88 -16.17
N TYR A 344 -26.01 -18.60 -17.12
CA TYR A 344 -26.73 -19.33 -18.16
C TYR A 344 -26.31 -20.79 -18.08
N VAL A 345 -27.24 -21.67 -17.68
CA VAL A 345 -27.01 -23.10 -17.55
C VAL A 345 -27.66 -23.81 -18.74
N ILE A 346 -26.86 -24.59 -19.46
CA ILE A 346 -27.25 -25.29 -20.68
C ILE A 346 -27.66 -26.72 -20.30
N GLU A 347 -28.93 -27.04 -20.51
CA GLU A 347 -29.49 -28.37 -20.24
C GLU A 347 -29.59 -29.19 -21.53
N ARG A 348 -28.72 -30.19 -21.61
CA ARG A 348 -28.68 -31.15 -22.70
C ARG A 348 -29.92 -32.04 -22.73
N GLY A 349 -30.41 -32.45 -21.56
CA GLY A 349 -31.59 -33.31 -21.41
C GLY A 349 -32.92 -32.57 -21.50
N SER A 350 -32.98 -31.29 -21.11
CA SER A 350 -34.17 -30.44 -21.27
C SER A 350 -34.22 -29.67 -22.59
N HIS A 351 -33.17 -29.74 -23.42
CA HIS A 351 -33.06 -29.05 -24.71
C HIS A 351 -33.26 -27.52 -24.63
N ARG A 352 -32.72 -26.89 -23.57
CA ARG A 352 -32.96 -25.48 -23.25
C ARG A 352 -31.80 -24.84 -22.49
N ILE A 353 -31.85 -23.52 -22.34
CA ILE A 353 -30.99 -22.72 -21.45
C ILE A 353 -31.88 -22.13 -20.35
N GLN A 354 -31.45 -22.23 -19.10
CA GLN A 354 -32.03 -21.48 -17.97
C GLN A 354 -31.09 -20.32 -17.61
N LYS A 355 -31.64 -19.13 -17.39
CA LYS A 355 -30.93 -17.92 -16.96
C LYS A 355 -31.26 -17.60 -15.50
N PHE A 356 -30.24 -17.19 -14.76
CA PHE A 356 -30.27 -16.82 -13.35
C PHE A 356 -29.53 -15.50 -13.14
N ASP A 357 -29.78 -14.78 -12.04
CA ASP A 357 -28.90 -13.70 -11.58
C ASP A 357 -27.70 -14.24 -10.79
N SER A 358 -26.81 -13.39 -10.29
CA SER A 358 -25.61 -13.79 -9.53
C SER A 358 -25.90 -14.36 -8.13
N SER A 359 -27.08 -14.09 -7.56
CA SER A 359 -27.55 -14.70 -6.30
C SER A 359 -28.05 -16.13 -6.49
N GLY A 360 -28.44 -16.48 -7.73
CA GLY A 360 -29.06 -17.74 -8.08
C GLY A 360 -30.57 -17.64 -8.31
N ALA A 361 -31.16 -16.44 -8.27
CA ALA A 361 -32.57 -16.26 -8.58
C ALA A 361 -32.83 -16.50 -10.07
N PHE A 362 -33.85 -17.29 -10.39
CA PHE A 362 -34.20 -17.58 -11.79
C PHE A 362 -34.78 -16.36 -12.49
N LEU A 363 -34.18 -15.98 -13.63
CA LEU A 363 -34.58 -14.80 -14.43
C LEU A 363 -35.39 -15.16 -15.68
N GLY A 364 -35.36 -16.41 -16.13
CA GLY A 364 -36.03 -16.84 -17.36
C GLY A 364 -35.34 -18.04 -18.01
N GLY A 365 -35.86 -18.50 -19.14
CA GLY A 365 -35.25 -19.58 -19.90
C GLY A 365 -35.88 -19.73 -21.27
N TRP A 366 -35.11 -20.26 -22.23
CA TRP A 366 -35.55 -20.43 -23.61
C TRP A 366 -34.96 -21.70 -24.22
N GLY A 367 -35.58 -22.17 -25.29
CA GLY A 367 -35.25 -23.44 -25.93
C GLY A 367 -36.32 -24.51 -25.74
N SER A 368 -36.41 -25.37 -26.74
CA SER A 368 -37.23 -26.58 -26.74
C SER A 368 -36.61 -27.58 -27.71
N ARG A 369 -36.98 -28.87 -27.60
CA ARG A 369 -36.44 -29.89 -28.50
C ARG A 369 -36.88 -29.67 -29.95
N GLY A 370 -35.91 -29.56 -30.87
CA GLY A 370 -36.19 -29.44 -32.30
C GLY A 370 -35.01 -28.87 -33.10
N ASN A 371 -35.30 -28.51 -34.35
CA ASN A 371 -34.33 -27.99 -35.31
C ASN A 371 -34.69 -26.58 -35.86
N GLY A 372 -35.81 -26.00 -35.43
CA GLY A 372 -36.16 -24.61 -35.72
C GLY A 372 -35.20 -23.60 -35.08
N ASN A 373 -35.40 -22.31 -35.38
CA ASN A 373 -34.69 -21.21 -34.75
C ASN A 373 -35.03 -21.15 -33.25
N GLY A 374 -34.03 -21.15 -32.38
CA GLY A 374 -34.25 -21.19 -30.93
C GLY A 374 -34.73 -22.55 -30.40
N GLN A 375 -34.66 -23.61 -31.20
CA GLN A 375 -34.82 -24.99 -30.76
C GLN A 375 -33.47 -25.71 -30.78
N PHE A 376 -33.30 -26.73 -29.94
CA PHE A 376 -32.03 -27.44 -29.80
C PHE A 376 -32.22 -28.96 -29.81
N ASP A 377 -31.21 -29.72 -30.24
CA ASP A 377 -31.11 -31.16 -29.98
C ASP A 377 -29.79 -31.43 -29.24
N HIS A 378 -29.89 -31.74 -27.94
CA HIS A 378 -28.75 -31.93 -27.05
C HIS A 378 -27.74 -30.76 -27.05
N PRO A 379 -28.17 -29.52 -26.71
CA PRO A 379 -27.25 -28.40 -26.56
C PRO A 379 -26.27 -28.67 -25.41
N THR A 380 -25.03 -28.17 -25.49
CA THR A 380 -24.02 -28.51 -24.48
C THR A 380 -23.42 -27.31 -23.77
N ARG A 381 -22.94 -26.29 -24.48
CA ARG A 381 -22.21 -25.16 -23.89
C ARG A 381 -22.64 -23.84 -24.50
N ALA A 382 -22.28 -22.75 -23.84
CA ALA A 382 -22.40 -21.41 -24.39
C ALA A 382 -21.15 -20.56 -24.13
N ALA A 383 -20.94 -19.57 -24.98
CA ALA A 383 -19.99 -18.47 -24.76
C ALA A 383 -20.76 -17.14 -24.85
N ILE A 384 -20.34 -16.15 -24.07
CA ILE A 384 -21.00 -14.84 -24.01
C ILE A 384 -19.96 -13.74 -24.23
N ASN A 385 -20.22 -12.83 -25.17
CA ASN A 385 -19.31 -11.72 -25.44
C ASN A 385 -19.62 -10.48 -24.59
N GLY A 386 -18.71 -9.51 -24.56
CA GLY A 386 -18.85 -8.27 -23.77
C GLY A 386 -20.05 -7.38 -24.14
N ALA A 387 -20.79 -7.69 -25.21
CA ALA A 387 -22.04 -7.06 -25.59
C ALA A 387 -23.30 -7.86 -25.17
N GLY A 388 -23.14 -8.99 -24.49
CA GLY A 388 -24.23 -9.84 -24.01
C GLY A 388 -24.83 -10.79 -25.06
N HIS A 389 -24.19 -10.98 -26.23
CA HIS A 389 -24.64 -12.02 -27.16
C HIS A 389 -24.25 -13.40 -26.64
N VAL A 390 -25.21 -14.31 -26.57
CA VAL A 390 -25.06 -15.70 -26.13
C VAL A 390 -24.94 -16.61 -27.35
N TYR A 391 -23.85 -17.34 -27.47
CA TYR A 391 -23.57 -18.28 -28.56
C TYR A 391 -23.63 -19.71 -28.01
N VAL A 392 -24.49 -20.57 -28.53
CA VAL A 392 -24.78 -21.92 -27.98
C VAL A 392 -24.40 -23.01 -28.98
N THR A 393 -23.72 -24.06 -28.51
CA THR A 393 -23.44 -25.28 -29.29
C THR A 393 -24.64 -26.25 -29.27
N ASP A 394 -25.12 -26.60 -30.45
CA ASP A 394 -26.33 -27.40 -30.67
C ASP A 394 -25.95 -28.70 -31.40
N ILE A 395 -25.55 -29.72 -30.61
CA ILE A 395 -24.82 -30.90 -31.10
C ILE A 395 -25.61 -31.71 -32.13
N GLY A 396 -26.85 -32.08 -31.80
CA GLY A 396 -27.69 -32.93 -32.64
C GLY A 396 -28.12 -32.26 -33.95
N ASN A 397 -28.15 -30.92 -33.97
CA ASN A 397 -28.38 -30.14 -35.18
C ASN A 397 -27.07 -29.71 -35.90
N HIS A 398 -25.90 -30.09 -35.37
CA HIS A 398 -24.58 -29.81 -35.95
C HIS A 398 -24.30 -28.32 -36.22
N ARG A 399 -24.75 -27.41 -35.34
CA ARG A 399 -24.72 -25.95 -35.58
C ARG A 399 -24.38 -25.14 -34.33
N ILE A 400 -24.10 -23.85 -34.55
CA ILE A 400 -24.05 -22.81 -33.52
C ILE A 400 -25.27 -21.90 -33.69
N GLN A 401 -25.91 -21.50 -32.59
CA GLN A 401 -26.98 -20.50 -32.58
C GLN A 401 -26.60 -19.28 -31.73
N LYS A 402 -26.96 -18.08 -32.18
CA LYS A 402 -26.65 -16.78 -31.57
C LYS A 402 -27.94 -16.12 -31.07
N PHE A 403 -27.90 -15.64 -29.83
CA PHE A 403 -29.02 -15.02 -29.12
C PHE A 403 -28.58 -13.69 -28.48
N ASN A 404 -29.56 -12.84 -28.19
CA ASN A 404 -29.41 -11.71 -27.27
C ASN A 404 -29.44 -12.19 -25.79
N ALA A 405 -29.06 -11.31 -24.85
CA ALA A 405 -29.04 -11.60 -23.40
C ALA A 405 -30.42 -11.89 -22.76
N ASP A 406 -31.51 -11.67 -23.51
CA ASP A 406 -32.90 -11.98 -23.15
C ASP A 406 -33.37 -13.34 -23.68
N GLY A 407 -32.55 -14.05 -24.46
CA GLY A 407 -32.91 -15.30 -25.14
C GLY A 407 -33.54 -15.12 -26.53
N THR A 408 -33.66 -13.89 -27.05
CA THR A 408 -34.15 -13.65 -28.42
C THR A 408 -33.14 -14.18 -29.44
N TYR A 409 -33.58 -15.10 -30.31
CA TYR A 409 -32.77 -15.64 -31.42
C TYR A 409 -32.39 -14.55 -32.43
N THR A 410 -31.11 -14.49 -32.81
CA THR A 410 -30.60 -13.51 -33.80
C THR A 410 -29.96 -14.14 -35.02
N GLY A 411 -29.43 -15.37 -34.94
CA GLY A 411 -28.76 -16.02 -36.07
C GLY A 411 -28.25 -17.43 -35.77
N GLN A 412 -27.76 -18.12 -36.80
CA GLN A 412 -27.13 -19.44 -36.69
C GLN A 412 -26.15 -19.66 -37.84
N TRP A 413 -25.18 -20.55 -37.64
CA TRP A 413 -24.33 -21.07 -38.71
C TRP A 413 -23.91 -22.52 -38.43
N GLY A 414 -23.43 -23.22 -39.45
CA GLY A 414 -23.07 -24.63 -39.37
C GLY A 414 -24.00 -25.56 -40.15
N GLY A 415 -23.86 -26.86 -39.88
CA GLY A 415 -24.49 -27.97 -40.58
C GLY A 415 -23.59 -29.20 -40.52
N GLN A 416 -24.16 -30.39 -40.71
CA GLN A 416 -23.40 -31.64 -40.59
C GLN A 416 -22.36 -31.80 -41.71
N GLY A 417 -21.08 -31.93 -41.36
CA GLY A 417 -20.02 -32.24 -42.31
C GLY A 417 -18.61 -31.93 -41.82
N SER A 418 -17.63 -32.16 -42.69
CA SER A 418 -16.19 -31.92 -42.45
C SER A 418 -15.60 -30.79 -43.31
N GLY A 419 -16.42 -30.12 -44.12
CA GLY A 419 -16.02 -28.91 -44.84
C GLY A 419 -15.81 -27.71 -43.91
N ASP A 420 -15.26 -26.64 -44.46
CA ASP A 420 -15.05 -25.36 -43.75
C ASP A 420 -16.40 -24.77 -43.32
N GLY A 421 -16.53 -24.43 -42.03
CA GLY A 421 -17.77 -23.95 -41.43
C GLY A 421 -18.84 -25.03 -41.20
N LEU A 422 -18.58 -26.31 -41.48
CA LEU A 422 -19.44 -27.44 -41.13
C LEU A 422 -18.89 -28.19 -39.91
N PHE A 423 -19.76 -28.91 -39.18
CA PHE A 423 -19.40 -29.54 -37.91
C PHE A 423 -19.83 -31.01 -37.80
N VAL A 424 -19.11 -31.78 -36.98
CA VAL A 424 -19.53 -33.08 -36.45
C VAL A 424 -19.50 -33.01 -34.93
N ALA A 425 -20.67 -32.89 -34.31
CA ALA A 425 -20.84 -32.73 -32.85
C ALA A 425 -19.98 -31.58 -32.23
N PRO A 426 -20.29 -30.31 -32.56
CA PRO A 426 -19.57 -29.15 -32.00
C PRO A 426 -19.86 -29.05 -30.49
N LYS A 427 -18.84 -29.22 -29.63
CA LYS A 427 -19.00 -29.29 -28.16
C LYS A 427 -18.73 -27.96 -27.47
N GLY A 428 -17.45 -27.60 -27.37
CA GLY A 428 -16.96 -26.37 -26.75
C GLY A 428 -17.10 -25.17 -27.67
N ILE A 429 -17.26 -24.01 -27.04
CA ILE A 429 -17.30 -22.71 -27.70
C ILE A 429 -16.70 -21.66 -26.77
N ALA A 430 -15.91 -20.75 -27.33
CA ALA A 430 -15.38 -19.57 -26.65
C ALA A 430 -15.46 -18.36 -27.59
N VAL A 431 -15.47 -17.15 -27.03
CA VAL A 431 -15.49 -15.90 -27.81
C VAL A 431 -14.47 -14.92 -27.24
N ASN A 432 -13.65 -14.30 -28.09
CA ASN A 432 -12.64 -13.34 -27.63
C ASN A 432 -13.21 -11.91 -27.52
N THR A 433 -12.40 -10.99 -27.00
CA THR A 433 -12.78 -9.57 -26.82
C THR A 433 -13.03 -8.81 -28.12
N ASN A 434 -12.54 -9.29 -29.27
CA ASN A 434 -12.84 -8.74 -30.59
C ASN A 434 -14.15 -9.29 -31.18
N GLY A 435 -14.72 -10.34 -30.57
CA GLY A 435 -15.91 -11.04 -31.05
C GLY A 435 -15.65 -12.26 -31.93
N ASP A 436 -14.39 -12.67 -32.17
CA ASP A 436 -14.09 -13.92 -32.87
C ASP A 436 -14.60 -15.10 -32.04
N VAL A 437 -15.30 -16.04 -32.68
CA VAL A 437 -15.89 -17.23 -32.05
C VAL A 437 -15.06 -18.46 -32.41
N TYR A 438 -14.62 -19.21 -31.41
CA TYR A 438 -13.83 -20.43 -31.57
C TYR A 438 -14.66 -21.64 -31.12
N VAL A 439 -14.75 -22.66 -31.98
CA VAL A 439 -15.63 -23.83 -31.81
C VAL A 439 -14.83 -25.11 -31.83
N VAL A 440 -15.06 -25.99 -30.84
CA VAL A 440 -14.48 -27.34 -30.77
C VAL A 440 -15.33 -28.29 -31.60
N ASP A 441 -14.86 -28.60 -32.80
CA ASP A 441 -15.53 -29.49 -33.75
C ASP A 441 -15.15 -30.95 -33.45
N SER A 442 -15.72 -31.45 -32.34
CA SER A 442 -15.24 -32.63 -31.59
C SER A 442 -15.07 -33.88 -32.47
N GLY A 443 -16.07 -34.21 -33.29
CA GLY A 443 -16.06 -35.38 -34.17
C GLY A 443 -15.28 -35.20 -35.48
N ASN A 444 -14.81 -33.98 -35.79
CA ASN A 444 -13.80 -33.73 -36.83
C ASN A 444 -12.39 -33.53 -36.24
N HIS A 445 -12.22 -33.64 -34.92
CA HIS A 445 -10.94 -33.55 -34.21
C HIS A 445 -10.15 -32.26 -34.48
N ARG A 446 -10.86 -31.13 -34.60
CA ARG A 446 -10.30 -29.81 -34.96
C ARG A 446 -10.97 -28.67 -34.19
N ILE A 447 -10.31 -27.52 -34.19
CA ILE A 447 -10.90 -26.24 -33.77
C ILE A 447 -11.17 -25.41 -35.03
N GLN A 448 -12.29 -24.71 -35.07
CA GLN A 448 -12.63 -23.74 -36.12
C GLN A 448 -12.84 -22.34 -35.52
N ARG A 449 -12.33 -21.32 -36.21
CA ARG A 449 -12.49 -19.90 -35.88
C ARG A 449 -13.46 -19.24 -36.85
N PHE A 450 -14.33 -18.41 -36.30
CA PHE A 450 -15.32 -17.60 -37.01
C PHE A 450 -15.21 -16.13 -36.58
N ASP A 451 -15.68 -15.21 -37.41
CA ASP A 451 -15.85 -13.82 -37.02
C ASP A 451 -17.12 -13.61 -36.16
N ALA A 452 -17.37 -12.37 -35.74
CA ALA A 452 -18.50 -12.02 -34.88
C ALA A 452 -19.88 -12.23 -35.53
N ASP A 453 -19.95 -12.31 -36.87
CA ASP A 453 -21.16 -12.56 -37.65
C ASP A 453 -21.37 -14.05 -37.98
N GLY A 454 -20.35 -14.89 -37.75
CA GLY A 454 -20.40 -16.34 -37.96
C GLY A 454 -19.79 -16.81 -39.28
N ASN A 455 -19.06 -15.96 -40.00
CA ASN A 455 -18.33 -16.38 -41.20
C ASN A 455 -17.08 -17.16 -40.79
N TYR A 456 -16.76 -18.24 -41.51
CA TYR A 456 -15.56 -19.05 -41.27
C TYR A 456 -14.28 -18.26 -41.60
N VAL A 457 -13.28 -18.34 -40.71
CA VAL A 457 -11.99 -17.64 -40.82
C VAL A 457 -10.83 -18.63 -40.99
N SER A 458 -10.72 -19.62 -40.10
CA SER A 458 -9.63 -20.62 -40.13
C SER A 458 -9.97 -21.88 -39.34
N GLN A 459 -9.14 -22.92 -39.46
CA GLN A 459 -9.20 -24.13 -38.65
C GLN A 459 -7.80 -24.66 -38.35
N TRP A 460 -7.66 -25.42 -37.26
CA TRP A 460 -6.46 -26.21 -36.99
C TRP A 460 -6.80 -27.50 -36.22
N GLY A 461 -5.90 -28.47 -36.30
CA GLY A 461 -6.05 -29.78 -35.69
C GLY A 461 -6.52 -30.87 -36.65
N ASN A 462 -6.18 -32.11 -36.28
CA ASN A 462 -6.60 -33.34 -36.93
C ASN A 462 -6.61 -34.48 -35.90
N GLN A 463 -7.21 -35.62 -36.23
CA GLN A 463 -7.20 -36.79 -35.34
C GLN A 463 -5.78 -37.28 -35.05
N GLY A 464 -5.43 -37.43 -33.76
CA GLY A 464 -4.16 -38.03 -33.33
C GLY A 464 -3.68 -37.56 -31.95
N GLY A 465 -2.53 -38.10 -31.52
CA GLY A 465 -1.87 -37.78 -30.24
C GLY A 465 -0.65 -36.86 -30.35
N GLY A 466 -0.28 -36.39 -31.55
CA GLY A 466 0.81 -35.44 -31.75
C GLY A 466 0.52 -34.05 -31.18
N ASN A 467 1.53 -33.17 -31.20
CA ASN A 467 1.35 -31.75 -30.87
C ASN A 467 0.40 -31.11 -31.88
N GLY A 468 -0.65 -30.43 -31.39
CA GLY A 468 -1.67 -29.84 -32.24
C GLY A 468 -2.63 -30.83 -32.90
N GLN A 469 -2.58 -32.11 -32.53
CA GLN A 469 -3.56 -33.13 -32.92
C GLN A 469 -4.48 -33.43 -31.74
N PHE A 470 -5.71 -33.86 -32.01
CA PHE A 470 -6.72 -34.08 -30.96
C PHE A 470 -7.41 -35.45 -31.08
N GLU A 471 -7.88 -35.98 -29.97
CA GLU A 471 -8.75 -37.15 -29.89
C GLU A 471 -10.02 -36.76 -29.13
N SER A 472 -11.14 -36.58 -29.85
CA SER A 472 -12.42 -36.15 -29.31
C SER A 472 -12.33 -34.94 -28.34
N PRO A 473 -11.78 -33.78 -28.77
CA PRO A 473 -11.61 -32.61 -27.91
C PRO A 473 -12.96 -32.06 -27.43
N SER A 474 -13.03 -31.42 -26.27
CA SER A 474 -14.32 -31.03 -25.64
C SER A 474 -14.40 -29.56 -25.25
N GLY A 475 -13.62 -29.12 -24.26
CA GLY A 475 -13.63 -27.75 -23.75
C GLY A 475 -12.66 -26.82 -24.48
N ILE A 476 -12.94 -25.52 -24.45
CA ILE A 476 -12.07 -24.46 -24.97
C ILE A 476 -12.19 -23.21 -24.10
N ALA A 477 -11.05 -22.58 -23.79
CA ALA A 477 -10.96 -21.30 -23.09
C ALA A 477 -9.90 -20.41 -23.75
N ILE A 478 -9.96 -19.10 -23.49
CA ILE A 478 -9.07 -18.09 -24.06
C ILE A 478 -8.58 -17.19 -22.92
N ASP A 479 -7.26 -16.96 -22.82
CA ASP A 479 -6.71 -16.04 -21.81
C ASP A 479 -6.72 -14.57 -22.27
N SER A 480 -6.37 -13.65 -21.36
CA SER A 480 -6.33 -12.20 -21.60
C SER A 480 -5.29 -11.77 -22.65
N ASN A 481 -4.33 -12.63 -23.01
CA ASN A 481 -3.34 -12.40 -24.06
C ASN A 481 -3.81 -12.97 -25.42
N GLY A 482 -4.91 -13.73 -25.44
CA GLY A 482 -5.45 -14.39 -26.62
C GLY A 482 -4.85 -15.76 -26.92
N HIS A 483 -4.18 -16.41 -25.95
CA HIS A 483 -3.83 -17.82 -26.10
C HIS A 483 -5.07 -18.69 -25.91
N ILE A 484 -5.12 -19.81 -26.63
CA ILE A 484 -6.29 -20.69 -26.69
C ILE A 484 -5.93 -22.03 -26.04
N TYR A 485 -6.76 -22.49 -25.12
CA TYR A 485 -6.53 -23.68 -24.31
C TYR A 485 -7.66 -24.68 -24.55
N VAL A 486 -7.32 -25.90 -24.94
CA VAL A 486 -8.28 -26.92 -25.39
C VAL A 486 -8.15 -28.17 -24.52
N THR A 487 -9.27 -28.73 -24.07
CA THR A 487 -9.26 -30.08 -23.47
C THR A 487 -9.24 -31.13 -24.57
N ASP A 488 -8.21 -31.96 -24.57
CA ASP A 488 -7.99 -33.01 -25.55
C ASP A 488 -8.42 -34.35 -24.91
N SER A 489 -9.74 -34.48 -24.74
CA SER A 489 -10.38 -35.40 -23.78
C SER A 489 -10.02 -36.88 -23.96
N GLY A 490 -9.81 -37.33 -25.21
CA GLY A 490 -9.39 -38.71 -25.51
C GLY A 490 -7.88 -38.94 -25.48
N ASN A 491 -7.07 -37.88 -25.45
CA ASN A 491 -5.63 -37.94 -25.15
C ASN A 491 -5.32 -37.62 -23.67
N HIS A 492 -6.34 -37.35 -22.85
CA HIS A 492 -6.25 -37.12 -21.40
C HIS A 492 -5.28 -35.96 -21.02
N ARG A 493 -5.30 -34.87 -21.79
CA ARG A 493 -4.37 -33.73 -21.67
C ARG A 493 -5.03 -32.38 -22.00
N ILE A 494 -4.33 -31.29 -21.69
CA ILE A 494 -4.63 -29.92 -22.16
C ILE A 494 -3.59 -29.52 -23.20
N GLN A 495 -3.99 -28.78 -24.24
CA GLN A 495 -3.09 -28.16 -25.21
C GLN A 495 -3.31 -26.64 -25.30
N LYS A 496 -2.22 -25.89 -25.41
CA LYS A 496 -2.14 -24.42 -25.47
C LYS A 496 -1.67 -23.98 -26.86
N PHE A 497 -2.34 -22.98 -27.43
CA PHE A 497 -2.12 -22.44 -28.77
C PHE A 497 -2.07 -20.91 -28.76
N ASP A 498 -1.54 -20.30 -29.82
CA ASP A 498 -1.76 -18.87 -30.09
C ASP A 498 -3.16 -18.62 -30.68
N ARG A 499 -3.47 -17.33 -30.96
CA ARG A 499 -4.76 -16.87 -31.50
C ARG A 499 -5.10 -17.44 -32.90
N ASP A 500 -4.10 -17.91 -33.63
CA ASP A 500 -4.21 -18.30 -35.04
C ASP A 500 -4.06 -19.83 -35.24
N GLY A 501 -3.78 -20.57 -34.15
CA GLY A 501 -3.78 -22.03 -34.09
C GLY A 501 -2.40 -22.68 -33.98
N SER A 502 -1.32 -21.91 -33.81
CA SER A 502 0.03 -22.47 -33.63
C SER A 502 0.16 -23.12 -32.25
N PHE A 503 0.65 -24.36 -32.18
CA PHE A 503 0.89 -25.06 -30.92
C PHE A 503 2.00 -24.40 -30.10
N LEU A 504 1.72 -24.12 -28.81
CA LEU A 504 2.66 -23.52 -27.86
C LEU A 504 3.09 -24.49 -26.75
N GLY A 505 2.20 -25.38 -26.29
CA GLY A 505 2.51 -26.31 -25.20
C GLY A 505 1.39 -27.30 -24.88
N GLN A 506 1.67 -28.27 -24.01
CA GLN A 506 0.70 -29.25 -23.51
C GLN A 506 1.07 -29.70 -22.09
N TRP A 507 0.09 -30.17 -21.33
CA TRP A 507 0.30 -30.82 -20.03
C TRP A 507 -0.83 -31.79 -19.68
N GLY A 508 -0.61 -32.60 -18.66
CA GLY A 508 -1.50 -33.70 -18.28
C GLY A 508 -1.25 -34.98 -19.07
N ASN A 509 -1.63 -36.09 -18.45
CA ASN A 509 -1.64 -37.44 -19.00
C ASN A 509 -2.69 -38.27 -18.27
N LEU A 510 -3.11 -39.40 -18.85
CA LEU A 510 -4.02 -40.35 -18.20
C LEU A 510 -3.54 -40.72 -16.79
N GLY A 511 -4.41 -40.54 -15.78
CA GLY A 511 -4.22 -41.07 -14.43
C GLY A 511 -5.01 -40.31 -13.36
N HIS A 512 -4.63 -40.54 -12.09
CA HIS A 512 -5.35 -40.07 -10.90
C HIS A 512 -4.48 -39.22 -9.95
N ASP A 513 -3.16 -39.15 -10.14
CA ASP A 513 -2.29 -38.30 -9.32
C ASP A 513 -2.52 -36.80 -9.62
N ASN A 514 -1.90 -35.92 -8.82
CA ASN A 514 -1.94 -34.48 -9.04
C ASN A 514 -1.32 -34.12 -10.39
N GLY A 515 -2.05 -33.36 -11.21
CA GLY A 515 -1.64 -32.96 -12.55
C GLY A 515 -1.84 -34.02 -13.64
N GLN A 516 -2.22 -35.25 -13.28
CA GLN A 516 -2.77 -36.24 -14.22
C GLN A 516 -4.26 -36.00 -14.41
N LEU A 517 -4.81 -36.32 -15.58
CA LEU A 517 -6.20 -36.09 -15.94
C LEU A 517 -6.82 -37.39 -16.46
N ASP A 518 -8.12 -37.59 -16.31
CA ASP A 518 -8.89 -38.60 -17.01
C ASP A 518 -10.19 -38.00 -17.60
N HIS A 519 -10.27 -38.05 -18.93
CA HIS A 519 -11.31 -37.44 -19.75
C HIS A 519 -11.64 -35.97 -19.42
N PRO A 520 -10.67 -35.04 -19.46
CA PRO A 520 -10.91 -33.64 -19.12
C PRO A 520 -11.90 -32.99 -20.10
N GLN A 521 -13.00 -32.43 -19.58
CA GLN A 521 -14.05 -31.80 -20.40
C GLN A 521 -14.15 -30.29 -20.16
N GLY A 522 -14.34 -29.85 -18.91
CA GLY A 522 -14.42 -28.43 -18.55
C GLY A 522 -13.06 -27.76 -18.63
N ILE A 523 -13.00 -26.53 -19.14
CA ILE A 523 -11.85 -25.65 -18.96
C ILE A 523 -12.30 -24.20 -18.88
N ALA A 524 -11.79 -23.48 -17.88
CA ALA A 524 -11.97 -22.05 -17.71
C ALA A 524 -10.66 -21.41 -17.23
N ILE A 525 -10.51 -20.11 -17.44
CA ILE A 525 -9.30 -19.35 -17.06
C ILE A 525 -9.77 -18.04 -16.44
N ASP A 526 -9.21 -17.68 -15.29
CA ASP A 526 -9.54 -16.43 -14.62
C ASP A 526 -8.65 -15.25 -15.06
N SER A 527 -8.92 -14.06 -14.53
CA SER A 527 -8.15 -12.84 -14.82
C SER A 527 -6.72 -12.85 -14.28
N ARG A 528 -6.34 -13.81 -13.42
CA ARG A 528 -4.96 -14.06 -12.96
C ARG A 528 -4.19 -15.03 -13.86
N GLY A 529 -4.88 -15.72 -14.77
CA GLY A 529 -4.32 -16.79 -15.60
C GLY A 529 -4.31 -18.16 -14.90
N GLN A 530 -5.06 -18.33 -13.82
CA GLN A 530 -5.27 -19.64 -13.23
C GLN A 530 -6.21 -20.44 -14.13
N VAL A 531 -5.70 -21.53 -14.71
CA VAL A 531 -6.46 -22.45 -15.58
C VAL A 531 -7.12 -23.50 -14.69
N TYR A 532 -8.44 -23.66 -14.80
CA TYR A 532 -9.22 -24.65 -14.08
C TYR A 532 -9.78 -25.68 -15.07
N VAL A 533 -9.67 -26.97 -14.73
CA VAL A 533 -10.02 -28.11 -15.60
C VAL A 533 -10.96 -29.06 -14.87
N ALA A 534 -12.09 -29.42 -15.48
CA ALA A 534 -12.96 -30.46 -14.94
C ALA A 534 -12.45 -31.82 -15.41
N ASP A 535 -11.95 -32.58 -14.44
CA ASP A 535 -11.26 -33.84 -14.58
C ASP A 535 -12.29 -34.96 -14.42
N SER A 536 -13.10 -35.15 -15.47
CA SER A 536 -14.46 -35.66 -15.35
C SER A 536 -14.56 -37.09 -14.84
N ASN A 537 -13.68 -38.00 -15.27
CA ASN A 537 -13.69 -39.39 -14.78
C ASN A 537 -13.11 -39.52 -13.36
N ASN A 538 -12.39 -38.50 -12.88
CA ASN A 538 -11.80 -38.44 -11.55
C ASN A 538 -12.72 -37.74 -10.52
N ASP A 539 -13.94 -37.34 -10.92
CA ASP A 539 -14.93 -36.62 -10.08
C ASP A 539 -14.34 -35.40 -9.33
N ARG A 540 -13.43 -34.68 -9.98
CA ARG A 540 -12.72 -33.53 -9.40
C ARG A 540 -12.51 -32.38 -10.38
N ILE A 541 -12.16 -31.24 -9.82
CA ILE A 541 -11.65 -30.06 -10.53
C ILE A 541 -10.18 -29.90 -10.16
N GLN A 542 -9.32 -29.66 -11.14
CA GLN A 542 -7.91 -29.34 -10.92
C GLN A 542 -7.58 -27.94 -11.44
N SER A 543 -6.55 -27.32 -10.85
CA SER A 543 -6.07 -25.99 -11.22
C SER A 543 -4.58 -26.01 -11.58
N PHE A 544 -4.24 -25.27 -12.62
CA PHE A 544 -2.92 -25.20 -13.24
C PHE A 544 -2.54 -23.76 -13.56
N THR A 545 -1.25 -23.44 -13.53
CA THR A 545 -0.75 -22.16 -14.07
C THR A 545 -0.97 -22.07 -15.59
N VAL A 546 -0.84 -20.88 -16.17
CA VAL A 546 -0.89 -20.67 -17.64
C VAL A 546 0.03 -21.60 -18.44
N ASP A 547 1.10 -22.13 -17.84
CA ASP A 547 2.08 -23.02 -18.49
C ASP A 547 2.01 -24.48 -17.99
N GLY A 548 0.93 -24.84 -17.30
CA GLY A 548 0.59 -26.24 -17.00
C GLY A 548 1.17 -26.84 -15.73
N ALA A 549 1.78 -26.04 -14.85
CA ALA A 549 2.17 -26.52 -13.52
C ALA A 549 0.94 -26.66 -12.63
N TYR A 550 0.75 -27.83 -12.00
CA TYR A 550 -0.32 -28.09 -11.04
C TYR A 550 -0.24 -27.13 -9.83
N VAL A 551 -1.41 -26.66 -9.35
CA VAL A 551 -1.54 -25.78 -8.18
C VAL A 551 -2.36 -26.44 -7.07
N ASP A 552 -3.67 -26.60 -7.26
CA ASP A 552 -4.63 -27.15 -6.28
C ASP A 552 -5.68 -28.05 -6.97
N GLN A 553 -6.37 -28.89 -6.20
CA GLN A 553 -7.53 -29.67 -6.64
C GLN A 553 -8.64 -29.65 -5.61
N TRP A 554 -9.87 -29.85 -6.05
CA TRP A 554 -10.99 -30.15 -5.16
C TRP A 554 -12.02 -31.04 -5.82
N GLY A 555 -12.86 -31.69 -5.01
CA GLY A 555 -13.77 -32.72 -5.50
C GLY A 555 -13.32 -34.13 -5.18
N ARG A 556 -14.30 -35.01 -5.12
CA ARG A 556 -14.21 -36.47 -4.98
C ARG A 556 -15.57 -37.04 -5.39
N SER A 557 -15.60 -38.30 -5.80
CA SER A 557 -16.85 -38.99 -6.15
C SER A 557 -17.89 -38.92 -5.02
N GLY A 558 -19.12 -38.49 -5.34
CA GLY A 558 -20.25 -38.49 -4.42
C GLY A 558 -21.29 -37.39 -4.68
N ASN A 559 -22.21 -37.25 -3.71
CA ASN A 559 -23.45 -36.47 -3.85
C ASN A 559 -23.56 -35.32 -2.82
N GLY A 560 -22.66 -35.25 -1.83
CA GLY A 560 -22.59 -34.17 -0.85
C GLY A 560 -21.99 -32.88 -1.42
N GLU A 561 -21.92 -31.84 -0.61
CA GLU A 561 -21.26 -30.58 -0.97
C GLU A 561 -19.75 -30.82 -1.14
N GLY A 562 -19.15 -30.20 -2.16
CA GLY A 562 -17.75 -30.45 -2.54
C GLY A 562 -17.46 -31.85 -3.10
N GLN A 563 -18.48 -32.66 -3.38
CA GLN A 563 -18.38 -33.94 -4.11
C GLN A 563 -18.99 -33.82 -5.50
N PHE A 564 -18.43 -34.49 -6.51
CA PHE A 564 -18.95 -34.46 -7.88
C PHE A 564 -19.27 -35.86 -8.41
N ASN A 565 -20.00 -35.90 -9.52
CA ASN A 565 -20.32 -37.09 -10.30
C ASN A 565 -20.32 -36.71 -11.79
N ASN A 566 -19.24 -37.01 -12.50
CA ASN A 566 -18.95 -36.56 -13.87
C ASN A 566 -19.12 -35.03 -14.05
N PRO A 567 -18.21 -34.20 -13.51
CA PRO A 567 -18.24 -32.76 -13.76
C PRO A 567 -17.86 -32.45 -15.21
N THR A 568 -18.78 -31.88 -16.01
CA THR A 568 -18.58 -31.73 -17.47
C THR A 568 -18.08 -30.36 -17.93
N ASP A 569 -18.26 -29.32 -17.12
CA ASP A 569 -17.89 -27.95 -17.49
C ASP A 569 -17.60 -27.04 -16.28
N ILE A 570 -16.90 -25.93 -16.54
CA ILE A 570 -16.54 -24.89 -15.58
C ILE A 570 -16.75 -23.54 -16.24
N ALA A 571 -17.28 -22.57 -15.50
CA ALA A 571 -17.08 -21.16 -15.82
C ALA A 571 -16.81 -20.35 -14.54
N ILE A 572 -16.31 -19.14 -14.74
CA ILE A 572 -15.85 -18.24 -13.68
C ILE A 572 -16.58 -16.92 -13.84
N ASP A 573 -17.12 -16.39 -12.75
CA ASP A 573 -17.90 -15.15 -12.77
C ASP A 573 -16.99 -13.90 -12.67
N PRO A 574 -17.54 -12.68 -12.85
CA PRO A 574 -16.76 -11.44 -12.74
C PRO A 574 -16.14 -11.15 -11.36
N SER A 575 -16.53 -11.88 -10.29
CA SER A 575 -15.88 -11.80 -8.97
C SER A 575 -14.71 -12.78 -8.81
N GLY A 576 -14.54 -13.72 -9.75
CA GLY A 576 -13.52 -14.77 -9.71
C GLY A 576 -13.99 -16.07 -9.07
N LYS A 577 -15.29 -16.21 -8.78
CA LYS A 577 -15.88 -17.42 -8.20
C LYS A 577 -15.96 -18.53 -9.26
N VAL A 578 -15.46 -19.72 -8.93
CA VAL A 578 -15.35 -20.85 -9.86
C VAL A 578 -16.55 -21.77 -9.69
N SER A 579 -17.36 -21.90 -10.75
CA SER A 579 -18.58 -22.71 -10.75
C SER A 579 -18.44 -23.90 -11.71
N ALA A 580 -18.76 -25.10 -11.23
CA ALA A 580 -18.66 -26.35 -11.98
C ALA A 580 -20.03 -27.02 -12.16
N VAL A 581 -20.25 -27.56 -13.35
CA VAL A 581 -21.45 -28.33 -13.72
C VAL A 581 -21.29 -29.76 -13.24
N ASP A 582 -22.09 -30.15 -12.25
CA ASP A 582 -22.07 -31.47 -11.62
C ASP A 582 -23.19 -32.34 -12.22
N THR A 583 -22.94 -32.84 -13.44
CA THR A 583 -23.97 -33.39 -14.34
C THR A 583 -24.67 -34.62 -13.80
N GLY A 584 -23.92 -35.59 -13.25
CA GLY A 584 -24.48 -36.82 -12.68
C GLY A 584 -25.40 -36.54 -11.48
N ASN A 585 -25.10 -35.47 -10.72
CA ASN A 585 -25.90 -35.00 -9.60
C ASN A 585 -26.96 -33.94 -10.00
N GLN A 586 -27.09 -33.61 -11.29
CA GLN A 586 -28.04 -32.62 -11.82
C GLN A 586 -27.97 -31.24 -11.13
N ARG A 587 -26.77 -30.72 -10.84
CA ARG A 587 -26.63 -29.44 -10.10
C ARG A 587 -25.44 -28.59 -10.55
N ILE A 588 -25.40 -27.35 -10.06
CA ILE A 588 -24.22 -26.46 -10.15
C ILE A 588 -23.65 -26.28 -8.74
N GLN A 589 -22.35 -26.49 -8.58
CA GLN A 589 -21.61 -26.20 -7.35
C GLN A 589 -20.55 -25.12 -7.61
N TRP A 590 -20.14 -24.42 -6.56
CA TRP A 590 -19.11 -23.38 -6.63
C TRP A 590 -18.13 -23.50 -5.48
N LYS A 591 -16.90 -23.06 -5.74
CA LYS A 591 -15.89 -22.72 -4.74
C LYS A 591 -15.71 -21.20 -4.80
N VAL A 592 -15.71 -20.54 -3.65
CA VAL A 592 -15.15 -19.18 -3.59
C VAL A 592 -13.66 -19.30 -3.90
N ALA A 593 -13.10 -18.44 -4.77
CA ALA A 593 -11.66 -18.47 -5.00
C ALA A 593 -10.94 -18.13 -3.68
N ILE A 594 -9.98 -18.96 -3.28
CA ILE A 594 -9.15 -18.72 -2.09
C ILE A 594 -8.09 -17.68 -2.44
N VAL A 595 -7.80 -16.79 -1.49
CA VAL A 595 -6.72 -15.80 -1.61
C VAL A 595 -5.35 -16.50 -1.51
N ASP A 596 -4.41 -16.13 -2.36
CA ASP A 596 -3.06 -16.73 -2.35
C ASP A 596 -2.35 -16.51 -1.00
N THR A 597 -1.71 -17.56 -0.50
CA THR A 597 -1.03 -17.55 0.81
C THR A 597 0.13 -16.54 0.82
N PRO A 598 0.23 -15.62 1.82
CA PRO A 598 1.32 -14.65 1.90
C PRO A 598 2.70 -15.31 1.92
N THR A 599 3.50 -15.00 0.92
CA THR A 599 4.94 -15.30 0.89
C THR A 599 5.72 -14.20 1.59
N ALA A 600 6.85 -14.55 2.20
CA ALA A 600 7.69 -13.63 2.96
C ALA A 600 9.11 -13.55 2.37
N TYR A 601 9.62 -12.33 2.21
CA TYR A 601 10.97 -12.05 1.72
C TYR A 601 11.74 -11.14 2.71
N PRO A 602 12.97 -11.47 3.12
CA PRO A 602 13.71 -12.71 2.82
C PRO A 602 13.00 -13.96 3.37
N ALA A 603 13.36 -15.13 2.85
CA ALA A 603 12.68 -16.38 3.19
C ALA A 603 12.86 -16.78 4.67
N SER A 604 11.91 -17.57 5.19
CA SER A 604 11.97 -18.15 6.54
C SER A 604 13.29 -18.89 6.80
N GLY A 605 13.84 -18.74 8.00
CA GLY A 605 15.15 -19.27 8.39
C GLY A 605 16.33 -18.35 8.08
N THR A 606 16.12 -17.21 7.40
CA THR A 606 17.18 -16.21 7.17
C THR A 606 17.53 -15.49 8.47
N SER A 607 18.83 -15.30 8.75
CA SER A 607 19.27 -14.38 9.80
C SER A 607 19.38 -12.96 9.24
N ILE A 608 18.76 -12.00 9.93
CA ILE A 608 18.57 -10.63 9.46
C ILE A 608 18.99 -9.64 10.56
N ALA A 609 19.37 -8.41 10.20
CA ALA A 609 19.73 -7.39 11.18
C ALA A 609 18.52 -6.94 12.01
N ASN A 610 18.76 -6.42 13.22
CA ASN A 610 17.68 -5.79 14.00
C ASN A 610 17.08 -4.60 13.24
N ASN A 611 15.76 -4.43 13.32
CA ASN A 611 14.94 -3.50 12.52
C ASN A 611 15.01 -3.74 11.00
N SER A 612 15.33 -4.97 10.55
CA SER A 612 15.14 -5.32 9.13
C SER A 612 13.66 -5.43 8.80
N VAL A 613 13.28 -4.96 7.62
CA VAL A 613 11.96 -5.20 7.05
C VAL A 613 11.90 -6.59 6.41
N VAL A 614 10.81 -7.31 6.68
CA VAL A 614 10.37 -8.48 5.92
C VAL A 614 9.15 -8.05 5.09
N SER A 615 9.27 -8.13 3.77
CA SER A 615 8.16 -7.86 2.86
C SER A 615 7.27 -9.10 2.76
N LEU A 616 5.96 -8.92 2.98
CA LEU A 616 4.92 -9.91 2.75
C LEU A 616 4.20 -9.61 1.44
N SER A 617 4.00 -10.62 0.59
CA SER A 617 3.28 -10.47 -0.68
C SER A 617 2.37 -11.66 -0.98
N THR A 618 1.25 -11.39 -1.64
CA THR A 618 0.28 -12.39 -2.14
C THR A 618 0.07 -12.16 -3.63
N ALA A 619 -0.13 -13.24 -4.40
CA ALA A 619 -0.38 -13.14 -5.84
C ALA A 619 -1.82 -12.68 -6.16
N THR A 620 -2.73 -12.71 -5.18
CA THR A 620 -4.08 -12.20 -5.33
C THR A 620 -4.08 -10.67 -5.23
N ALA A 621 -4.12 -10.01 -6.39
CA ALA A 621 -4.23 -8.56 -6.47
C ALA A 621 -5.44 -8.02 -5.68
N GLY A 622 -5.22 -6.95 -4.92
CA GLY A 622 -6.22 -6.31 -4.07
C GLY A 622 -6.50 -7.00 -2.72
N ALA A 623 -5.85 -8.12 -2.41
CA ALA A 623 -5.99 -8.75 -1.09
C ALA A 623 -5.20 -8.02 0.00
N THR A 624 -5.83 -7.83 1.16
CA THR A 624 -5.22 -7.24 2.35
C THR A 624 -4.52 -8.33 3.16
N ILE A 625 -3.22 -8.19 3.42
CA ILE A 625 -2.45 -9.09 4.29
C ILE A 625 -2.59 -8.62 5.75
N TYR A 626 -2.95 -9.55 6.64
CA TYR A 626 -2.97 -9.38 8.09
C TYR A 626 -1.91 -10.28 8.73
N TYR A 627 -1.16 -9.77 9.70
CA TYR A 627 -0.02 -10.46 10.29
C TYR A 627 0.15 -10.24 11.81
N THR A 628 0.97 -11.10 12.41
CA THR A 628 1.48 -11.05 13.79
C THR A 628 2.97 -11.38 13.80
N THR A 629 3.73 -10.86 14.77
CA THR A 629 5.20 -11.05 14.91
C THR A 629 5.59 -11.88 16.14
N ASP A 630 4.64 -12.11 17.06
CA ASP A 630 4.80 -12.88 18.30
C ASP A 630 4.49 -14.38 18.14
N GLY A 631 4.19 -14.84 16.92
CA GLY A 631 3.79 -16.21 16.62
C GLY A 631 2.33 -16.55 17.00
N THR A 632 1.51 -15.61 17.47
CA THR A 632 0.06 -15.84 17.61
C THR A 632 -0.61 -16.02 16.24
N VAL A 633 -1.85 -16.49 16.21
CA VAL A 633 -2.61 -16.61 14.95
C VAL A 633 -3.18 -15.23 14.60
N PRO A 634 -2.83 -14.63 13.45
CA PRO A 634 -3.40 -13.36 13.01
C PRO A 634 -4.90 -13.49 12.74
N THR A 635 -5.59 -12.36 12.89
CA THR A 635 -7.04 -12.20 12.63
C THR A 635 -7.26 -10.94 11.81
N ARG A 636 -8.50 -10.69 11.36
CA ARG A 636 -8.87 -9.43 10.68
C ARG A 636 -8.78 -8.17 11.58
N ASN A 637 -8.42 -8.32 12.86
CA ASN A 637 -8.12 -7.25 13.81
C ASN A 637 -6.61 -7.12 14.13
N SER A 638 -5.76 -7.96 13.52
CA SER A 638 -4.30 -7.89 13.68
C SER A 638 -3.69 -6.78 12.79
N ALA A 639 -2.38 -6.55 12.91
CA ALA A 639 -1.69 -5.59 12.05
C ALA A 639 -1.90 -5.95 10.58
N ARG A 640 -2.12 -4.94 9.71
CA ARG A 640 -2.22 -5.11 8.26
C ARG A 640 -0.99 -4.53 7.58
N GLY A 641 -0.62 -5.07 6.43
CA GLY A 641 0.42 -4.47 5.57
C GLY A 641 1.28 -5.49 4.82
N THR A 642 1.99 -4.99 3.82
CA THR A 642 2.96 -5.72 3.00
C THR A 642 4.39 -5.63 3.53
N GLU A 643 4.63 -4.88 4.62
CA GLU A 643 5.94 -4.78 5.27
C GLU A 643 5.84 -5.01 6.78
N VAL A 644 6.81 -5.74 7.32
CA VAL A 644 6.89 -6.15 8.72
C VAL A 644 8.28 -5.84 9.26
N THR A 645 8.40 -4.83 10.13
CA THR A 645 9.66 -4.53 10.81
C THR A 645 9.96 -5.57 11.89
N ILE A 646 11.08 -6.28 11.76
CA ILE A 646 11.53 -7.29 12.72
C ILE A 646 12.49 -6.65 13.73
N ALA A 647 12.01 -6.46 14.96
CA ALA A 647 12.75 -5.84 16.05
C ALA A 647 12.90 -6.76 17.27
N GLY A 648 14.05 -6.70 17.95
CA GLY A 648 14.37 -7.51 19.13
C GLY A 648 15.85 -7.40 19.54
N ALA A 649 16.30 -8.26 20.45
CA ALA A 649 17.70 -8.37 20.84
C ALA A 649 18.49 -9.29 19.87
N PRO A 650 19.82 -9.09 19.71
CA PRO A 650 20.65 -10.02 18.95
C PRO A 650 20.58 -11.45 19.52
N GLY A 651 20.21 -12.41 18.68
CA GLY A 651 19.94 -13.80 19.04
C GLY A 651 18.46 -14.15 19.25
N ASP A 652 17.56 -13.16 19.35
CA ASP A 652 16.12 -13.42 19.43
C ASP A 652 15.59 -14.08 18.15
N SER A 653 14.53 -14.87 18.29
CA SER A 653 13.79 -15.46 17.18
C SER A 653 12.40 -14.84 17.11
N VAL A 654 12.07 -14.22 15.97
CA VAL A 654 10.78 -13.56 15.73
C VAL A 654 9.95 -14.41 14.76
N HIS A 655 8.68 -14.62 15.09
CA HIS A 655 7.78 -15.51 14.37
C HIS A 655 6.70 -14.72 13.64
N VAL A 656 6.94 -14.41 12.36
CA VAL A 656 5.92 -13.79 11.51
C VAL A 656 4.89 -14.83 11.13
N ARG A 657 3.61 -14.54 11.34
CA ARG A 657 2.48 -15.29 10.78
C ARG A 657 1.57 -14.35 10.04
N ALA A 658 1.07 -14.77 8.89
CA ALA A 658 0.23 -13.93 8.04
C ALA A 658 -0.85 -14.72 7.30
N PHE A 659 -1.94 -14.04 6.97
CA PHE A 659 -2.94 -14.50 6.01
C PHE A 659 -3.46 -13.31 5.19
N ALA A 660 -4.01 -13.57 4.01
CA ALA A 660 -4.52 -12.56 3.10
C ALA A 660 -6.03 -12.71 2.87
N VAL A 661 -6.68 -11.57 2.62
CA VAL A 661 -8.14 -11.40 2.65
C VAL A 661 -8.61 -10.55 1.47
N ARG A 662 -9.65 -10.98 0.76
CA ARG A 662 -10.41 -10.12 -0.17
C ARG A 662 -11.90 -10.28 0.11
N ALA A 663 -12.69 -9.23 -0.12
CA ALA A 663 -14.11 -9.20 0.31
C ALA A 663 -15.02 -10.18 -0.47
N ASP A 664 -14.56 -10.58 -1.64
CA ASP A 664 -15.18 -11.48 -2.62
C ASP A 664 -14.51 -12.87 -2.68
N MET A 665 -13.56 -13.14 -1.77
CA MET A 665 -12.71 -14.33 -1.79
C MET A 665 -12.64 -14.99 -0.40
N ALA A 666 -12.26 -16.27 -0.38
CA ALA A 666 -12.05 -17.01 0.88
C ALA A 666 -10.65 -16.72 1.43
N ASP A 667 -10.56 -16.48 2.73
CA ASP A 667 -9.32 -16.09 3.42
C ASP A 667 -8.20 -17.12 3.20
N SER A 668 -6.97 -16.64 2.99
CA SER A 668 -5.85 -17.51 2.66
C SER A 668 -5.51 -18.49 3.79
N PRO A 669 -4.89 -19.64 3.49
CA PRO A 669 -4.12 -20.38 4.47
C PRO A 669 -3.13 -19.50 5.23
N LEU A 670 -2.86 -19.86 6.48
CA LEU A 670 -1.88 -19.19 7.34
C LEU A 670 -0.46 -19.51 6.87
N SER A 671 0.30 -18.49 6.48
CA SER A 671 1.74 -18.58 6.33
C SER A 671 2.46 -18.37 7.65
N SER A 672 3.67 -18.92 7.77
CA SER A 672 4.51 -18.71 8.96
C SER A 672 5.99 -18.71 8.56
N ALA A 673 6.67 -17.63 8.93
CA ALA A 673 8.11 -17.45 8.76
C ALA A 673 8.78 -17.20 10.12
N THR A 674 10.06 -17.57 10.24
CA THR A 674 10.85 -17.36 11.46
C THR A 674 12.20 -16.78 11.11
N TYR A 675 12.63 -15.76 11.86
CA TYR A 675 13.85 -15.01 11.61
C TYR A 675 14.69 -14.93 12.89
N THR A 676 16.01 -15.02 12.77
CA THR A 676 16.93 -14.91 13.91
C THR A 676 17.76 -13.64 13.79
N LEU A 677 17.70 -12.77 14.80
CA LEU A 677 18.32 -11.44 14.74
C LEU A 677 19.84 -11.52 14.87
N ALA A 678 20.53 -11.02 13.85
CA ALA A 678 21.99 -10.98 13.76
C ALA A 678 22.59 -9.92 14.69
N ALA A 679 23.78 -10.22 15.23
CA ALA A 679 24.60 -9.22 15.91
C ALA A 679 25.11 -8.17 14.90
N PRO A 680 25.21 -6.88 15.28
CA PRO A 680 25.62 -5.81 14.36
C PRO A 680 27.08 -5.97 13.93
N ALA A 681 27.32 -5.93 12.62
CA ALA A 681 28.66 -5.79 12.06
C ALA A 681 29.12 -4.33 12.16
N ILE A 682 30.33 -4.07 12.66
CA ILE A 682 30.84 -2.72 12.91
C ILE A 682 32.12 -2.47 12.11
N THR A 683 32.10 -1.45 11.25
CA THR A 683 33.29 -0.89 10.61
C THR A 683 33.89 0.17 11.53
N PRO A 684 35.17 0.08 11.95
CA PRO A 684 35.76 1.04 12.89
C PRO A 684 35.98 2.41 12.21
N PRO A 685 35.64 3.54 12.87
CA PRO A 685 35.90 4.88 12.35
C PRO A 685 37.39 5.22 12.30
N ILE A 686 37.76 6.11 11.37
CA ILE A 686 39.14 6.57 11.14
C ILE A 686 39.17 8.10 11.04
N GLY A 687 40.13 8.76 11.70
CA GLY A 687 40.37 10.20 11.63
C GLY A 687 41.81 10.58 11.27
N PHE A 688 42.01 11.83 10.85
CA PHE A 688 43.30 12.36 10.37
C PHE A 688 43.59 13.75 10.97
N TYR A 689 44.80 13.96 11.49
CA TYR A 689 45.27 15.21 12.11
C TYR A 689 46.69 15.57 11.65
N ASP A 690 46.92 16.78 11.14
CA ASP A 690 48.26 17.29 10.86
C ASP A 690 48.73 18.30 11.91
N LYS A 691 49.82 17.97 12.62
CA LYS A 691 50.37 18.80 13.70
C LYS A 691 50.82 20.19 13.29
N ASN A 692 51.07 20.45 12.01
CA ASN A 692 51.50 21.75 11.50
C ASN A 692 50.32 22.53 10.88
N ALA A 693 49.44 21.87 10.13
CA ALA A 693 48.31 22.52 9.46
C ALA A 693 47.04 22.67 10.34
N ASP A 694 46.69 21.66 11.15
CA ASP A 694 45.45 21.64 11.94
C ASP A 694 45.60 22.31 13.31
N SER A 695 46.79 22.19 13.94
CA SER A 695 47.04 22.80 15.26
C SER A 695 47.04 24.33 15.19
N ALA A 696 47.57 24.90 14.10
CA ALA A 696 47.56 26.34 13.82
C ALA A 696 46.13 26.91 13.63
N GLN A 697 45.15 26.04 13.39
CA GLN A 697 43.73 26.37 13.26
C GLN A 697 42.90 25.94 14.48
N ASN A 698 43.54 25.33 15.49
CA ASN A 698 42.92 24.71 16.66
C ASN A 698 41.78 23.73 16.31
N ARG A 699 41.96 22.95 15.24
CA ARG A 699 40.90 22.13 14.64
C ARG A 699 40.65 20.82 15.43
N ASN A 700 39.39 20.57 15.76
CA ASN A 700 38.93 19.33 16.38
C ASN A 700 38.63 18.25 15.31
N ILE A 701 38.46 16.99 15.73
CA ILE A 701 37.99 15.90 14.86
C ILE A 701 36.71 15.29 15.42
N GLU A 702 35.72 15.08 14.56
CA GLU A 702 34.38 14.64 14.93
C GLU A 702 34.05 13.25 14.34
N PHE A 703 33.35 12.42 15.11
CA PHE A 703 32.94 11.07 14.72
C PHE A 703 31.50 10.79 15.13
N MET A 704 30.64 10.43 14.19
CA MET A 704 29.29 9.95 14.48
C MET A 704 29.31 8.47 14.88
N LEU A 705 28.77 8.15 16.05
CA LEU A 705 28.48 6.79 16.50
C LEU A 705 27.03 6.42 16.16
N ASN A 706 26.84 5.38 15.34
CA ASN A 706 25.54 4.73 15.25
C ASN A 706 25.41 3.69 16.37
N SER A 707 25.14 4.13 17.61
CA SER A 707 25.25 3.27 18.80
C SER A 707 24.05 2.33 19.04
N ASN A 708 22.98 2.41 18.22
CA ASN A 708 21.77 1.60 18.34
C ASN A 708 21.16 1.59 19.77
N GLY A 709 21.24 2.72 20.49
CA GLY A 709 20.73 2.89 21.85
C GLY A 709 21.75 2.59 22.97
N ASN A 710 22.94 2.08 22.66
CA ASN A 710 23.99 1.88 23.66
C ASN A 710 24.60 3.22 24.11
N MET A 711 24.89 3.34 25.40
CA MET A 711 25.51 4.53 25.99
C MET A 711 27.04 4.35 26.07
N LEU A 712 27.79 5.30 25.51
CA LEU A 712 29.25 5.33 25.64
C LEU A 712 29.63 5.65 27.10
N SER A 713 30.42 4.78 27.72
CA SER A 713 30.81 4.87 29.14
C SER A 713 32.20 5.47 29.35
N ASP A 714 33.14 5.20 28.44
CA ASP A 714 34.55 5.64 28.52
C ASP A 714 35.19 5.71 27.12
N ILE A 715 36.26 6.49 26.99
CA ILE A 715 37.18 6.48 25.84
C ILE A 715 38.59 6.33 26.41
N ARG A 716 39.34 5.30 25.99
CA ARG A 716 40.71 5.05 26.46
C ARG A 716 41.73 5.14 25.34
N ASN A 717 42.93 5.60 25.68
CA ASN A 717 44.15 5.37 24.91
C ASN A 717 44.98 4.34 25.68
N ASP A 718 45.17 3.15 25.08
CA ASP A 718 45.58 1.93 25.78
C ASP A 718 44.77 1.70 27.09
N THR A 719 45.40 1.93 28.25
CA THR A 719 44.84 1.74 29.59
C THR A 719 44.40 3.04 30.27
N VAL A 720 44.55 4.19 29.61
CA VAL A 720 44.29 5.53 30.18
C VAL A 720 42.98 6.10 29.62
N SER A 721 41.99 6.29 30.48
CA SER A 721 40.74 7.00 30.16
C SER A 721 40.99 8.49 29.87
N LEU A 722 40.38 8.99 28.81
CA LEU A 722 40.37 10.40 28.42
C LEU A 722 39.40 11.20 29.31
N ILE A 723 39.67 12.49 29.50
CA ILE A 723 38.88 13.37 30.36
C ILE A 723 37.81 14.09 29.53
N LYS A 724 36.54 13.73 29.74
CA LYS A 724 35.40 14.41 29.10
C LYS A 724 35.37 15.89 29.51
N GLY A 725 35.25 16.79 28.54
CA GLY A 725 35.31 18.24 28.69
C GLY A 725 36.73 18.83 28.65
N LEU A 726 37.78 18.00 28.50
CA LEU A 726 39.17 18.45 28.36
C LEU A 726 39.86 17.83 27.14
N ASP A 727 39.72 16.52 26.95
CA ASP A 727 40.27 15.77 25.81
C ASP A 727 39.23 15.51 24.73
N TYR A 728 37.96 15.34 25.12
CA TYR A 728 36.84 15.09 24.22
C TYR A 728 35.49 15.59 24.74
N GLU A 729 34.51 15.71 23.85
CA GLU A 729 33.09 15.95 24.15
C GLU A 729 32.19 14.91 23.45
N LEU A 730 30.95 14.80 23.91
CA LEU A 730 29.92 13.92 23.32
C LEU A 730 28.61 14.68 23.21
N THR A 731 28.17 14.95 21.98
CA THR A 731 26.97 15.71 21.65
C THR A 731 26.01 14.81 20.87
N GLY A 732 25.00 14.28 21.56
CA GLY A 732 24.12 13.24 21.00
C GLY A 732 24.93 12.02 20.59
N SER A 733 24.88 11.67 19.31
CA SER A 733 25.64 10.58 18.71
C SER A 733 27.08 10.93 18.32
N THR A 734 27.52 12.19 18.43
CA THR A 734 28.83 12.64 17.92
C THR A 734 29.87 12.76 19.03
N ILE A 735 31.00 12.05 18.91
CA ILE A 735 32.22 12.31 19.67
C ILE A 735 32.98 13.45 18.99
N ILE A 736 33.49 14.40 19.77
CA ILE A 736 34.43 15.43 19.32
C ILE A 736 35.74 15.26 20.09
N LEU A 737 36.85 14.93 19.42
CA LEU A 737 38.19 14.95 20.02
C LEU A 737 38.80 16.35 19.88
N TYR A 738 39.28 16.92 20.98
CA TYR A 738 39.80 18.28 20.98
C TYR A 738 41.23 18.37 20.44
N SER A 739 41.52 19.43 19.67
CA SER A 739 42.85 19.81 19.15
C SER A 739 43.96 19.67 20.21
N ASN A 740 43.72 20.15 21.43
CA ASN A 740 44.66 20.06 22.56
C ASN A 740 45.15 18.62 22.79
N TYR A 741 44.23 17.65 22.88
CA TYR A 741 44.58 16.24 23.04
C TYR A 741 45.29 15.69 21.79
N LEU A 742 44.76 15.99 20.60
CA LEU A 742 45.29 15.52 19.31
C LEU A 742 46.76 15.96 19.07
N THR A 743 47.17 17.15 19.52
CA THR A 743 48.57 17.58 19.44
C THR A 743 49.53 16.72 20.27
N THR A 744 49.07 16.04 21.33
CA THR A 744 49.93 15.22 22.20
C THR A 744 50.27 13.85 21.59
N LEU A 745 49.40 13.33 20.71
CA LEU A 745 49.53 11.99 20.12
C LEU A 745 50.83 11.85 19.30
N PRO A 746 51.48 10.67 19.25
CA PRO A 746 52.65 10.46 18.42
C PRO A 746 52.32 10.56 16.92
N ILE A 747 53.29 10.99 16.09
CA ILE A 747 53.17 10.91 14.63
C ILE A 747 53.11 9.43 14.23
N GLY A 748 52.13 9.04 13.41
CA GLY A 748 51.83 7.65 13.09
C GLY A 748 50.34 7.33 13.24
N GLN A 749 50.02 6.13 13.73
CA GLN A 749 48.67 5.71 14.08
C GLN A 749 48.54 5.56 15.61
N THR A 750 47.44 6.09 16.16
CA THR A 750 46.99 5.82 17.53
C THR A 750 45.63 5.12 17.46
N VAL A 751 45.38 4.13 18.31
CA VAL A 751 44.07 3.45 18.39
C VAL A 751 43.45 3.72 19.76
N LEU A 752 42.29 4.38 19.74
CA LEU A 752 41.48 4.63 20.93
C LEU A 752 40.44 3.51 21.08
N THR A 753 40.08 3.19 22.32
CA THR A 753 39.07 2.19 22.67
C THR A 753 37.84 2.88 23.25
N LEU A 754 36.70 2.72 22.59
CA LEU A 754 35.39 3.19 23.01
C LEU A 754 34.70 2.08 23.82
N ASP A 755 34.35 2.35 25.07
CA ASP A 755 33.82 1.33 25.99
C ASP A 755 32.31 1.55 26.23
N PHE A 756 31.48 0.53 25.99
CA PHE A 756 30.03 0.55 26.21
C PHE A 756 29.63 -0.25 27.47
N GLY A 757 30.57 -0.52 28.37
CA GLY A 757 30.37 -1.18 29.66
C GLY A 757 30.40 -2.70 29.53
N SER A 758 29.35 -3.38 30.01
CA SER A 758 29.28 -4.85 30.00
C SER A 758 29.06 -5.47 28.60
N LEU A 759 28.96 -4.64 27.55
CA LEU A 759 28.54 -5.03 26.20
C LEU A 759 29.58 -4.64 25.13
N SER A 760 30.83 -5.03 25.37
CA SER A 760 31.98 -4.92 24.44
C SER A 760 32.47 -3.50 24.12
N SER A 761 33.61 -3.43 23.43
CA SER A 761 34.33 -2.19 23.10
C SER A 761 34.64 -2.09 21.61
N LEU A 762 34.68 -0.86 21.08
CA LEU A 762 34.99 -0.57 19.68
C LEU A 762 36.32 0.19 19.54
N SER A 763 37.07 -0.05 18.48
CA SER A 763 38.30 0.69 18.16
C SER A 763 38.04 1.89 17.25
N LEU A 764 38.74 3.00 17.50
CA LEU A 764 38.75 4.23 16.71
C LEU A 764 40.21 4.58 16.36
N THR A 765 40.56 4.65 15.08
CA THR A 765 41.95 4.88 14.64
C THR A 765 42.19 6.35 14.26
N ILE A 766 43.21 6.97 14.86
CA ILE A 766 43.63 8.34 14.56
C ILE A 766 45.00 8.30 13.86
N HIS A 767 45.08 8.87 12.66
CA HIS A 767 46.33 9.09 11.92
C HIS A 767 46.85 10.50 12.19
N VAL A 768 48.14 10.63 12.53
CA VAL A 768 48.78 11.90 12.91
C VAL A 768 50.02 12.15 12.04
N SER A 769 50.09 13.31 11.39
CA SER A 769 51.21 13.74 10.53
C SER A 769 51.84 15.07 10.98
N ASP A 770 52.95 15.45 10.36
CA ASP A 770 53.55 16.78 10.45
C ASP A 770 53.98 17.22 9.04
N SER A 771 53.42 18.34 8.57
CA SER A 771 53.62 18.88 7.22
C SER A 771 54.68 20.00 7.12
N THR A 772 55.53 20.20 8.13
CA THR A 772 56.60 21.21 8.07
C THR A 772 57.58 20.99 6.90
N PRO A 773 58.04 22.05 6.20
CA PRO A 773 58.97 21.92 5.08
C PRO A 773 60.46 22.02 5.47
N VAL A 774 61.35 21.61 4.55
CA VAL A 774 62.81 21.79 4.65
C VAL A 774 63.18 23.30 4.61
N PRO A 775 64.19 23.78 5.35
CA PRO A 775 64.51 25.21 5.41
C PRO A 775 65.08 25.78 4.11
N GLY A 776 64.84 27.07 3.87
CA GLY A 776 65.43 27.82 2.75
C GLY A 776 66.94 28.06 2.91
N ALA A 777 67.62 28.39 1.80
CA ALA A 777 69.07 28.68 1.82
C ALA A 777 69.39 29.99 2.57
N PRO A 778 70.33 30.00 3.54
CA PRO A 778 70.78 31.21 4.22
C PRO A 778 71.43 32.24 3.28
N GLN A 779 71.57 33.49 3.73
CA GLN A 779 72.20 34.57 2.96
C GLN A 779 73.26 35.29 3.80
N LEU A 780 74.54 35.05 3.48
CA LEU A 780 75.71 35.67 4.12
C LEU A 780 75.86 37.14 3.73
N GLN A 781 76.20 37.98 4.71
CA GLN A 781 76.62 39.37 4.55
C GLN A 781 78.14 39.46 4.29
N PRO A 782 78.66 40.59 3.76
CA PRO A 782 80.10 40.81 3.61
C PRO A 782 80.87 40.60 4.93
N ALA A 783 81.99 39.90 4.85
CA ALA A 783 82.80 39.53 6.01
C ALA A 783 83.72 40.67 6.45
N VAL A 784 83.93 40.79 7.76
CA VAL A 784 84.86 41.79 8.33
C VAL A 784 86.18 41.11 8.68
N PRO A 785 87.30 41.42 7.99
CA PRO A 785 88.62 40.88 8.33
C PRO A 785 89.20 41.55 9.59
N GLY A 786 90.03 40.82 10.33
CA GLY A 786 90.82 41.32 11.46
C GLY A 786 92.27 40.85 11.39
N ASP A 787 92.92 40.68 12.55
CA ASP A 787 94.16 39.89 12.66
C ASP A 787 93.81 38.39 12.77
N ARG A 788 94.37 37.56 11.88
CA ARG A 788 94.16 36.10 11.83
C ARG A 788 92.70 35.61 11.86
N GLN A 789 91.73 36.47 11.50
CA GLN A 789 90.31 36.15 11.62
C GLN A 789 89.42 36.89 10.60
N ALA A 790 88.20 36.38 10.41
CA ALA A 790 87.12 37.04 9.69
C ALA A 790 85.76 36.80 10.36
N SER A 791 84.98 37.85 10.56
CA SER A 791 83.64 37.77 11.15
C SER A 791 82.55 37.70 10.07
N LEU A 792 81.60 36.77 10.24
CA LEU A 792 80.52 36.43 9.32
C LEU A 792 79.16 36.63 10.00
N THR A 793 78.15 37.07 9.24
CA THR A 793 76.74 37.10 9.65
C THR A 793 75.81 36.72 8.50
N TRP A 794 74.62 36.20 8.79
CA TRP A 794 73.61 35.84 7.80
C TRP A 794 72.19 36.23 8.22
N LYS A 795 71.25 36.21 7.27
CA LYS A 795 69.82 36.38 7.58
C LYS A 795 69.21 35.06 8.09
N PRO A 796 68.26 35.10 9.06
CA PRO A 796 67.50 33.93 9.49
C PRO A 796 66.65 33.36 8.35
N VAL A 797 66.39 32.05 8.38
CA VAL A 797 65.42 31.36 7.52
C VAL A 797 64.39 30.65 8.40
N ALA A 798 63.13 30.59 7.95
CA ALA A 798 62.06 29.94 8.69
C ALA A 798 62.28 28.41 8.77
N GLY A 799 61.87 27.81 9.89
CA GLY A 799 61.90 26.37 10.10
C GLY A 799 63.28 25.74 10.36
N ALA A 800 64.39 26.50 10.35
CA ALA A 800 65.72 25.96 10.65
C ALA A 800 65.95 25.78 12.16
N ALA A 801 66.31 24.55 12.56
CA ALA A 801 66.71 24.18 13.91
C ALA A 801 68.22 24.39 14.16
N ASN A 802 69.06 24.25 13.12
CA ASN A 802 70.51 24.50 13.16
C ASN A 802 70.99 25.27 11.92
N TYR A 803 72.21 25.83 11.98
CA TYR A 803 73.02 26.27 10.85
C TYR A 803 74.41 25.63 10.86
N HIS A 804 74.94 25.31 9.67
CA HIS A 804 76.29 24.75 9.46
C HIS A 804 77.15 25.75 8.67
N ILE A 805 78.38 26.01 9.13
CA ILE A 805 79.28 27.02 8.53
C ILE A 805 80.51 26.34 7.94
N TYR A 806 80.89 26.73 6.72
CA TYR A 806 81.95 26.13 5.92
C TYR A 806 82.99 27.16 5.49
N GLN A 807 84.26 26.73 5.35
CA GLN A 807 85.40 27.57 4.99
C GLN A 807 86.27 26.90 3.92
N SER A 808 86.82 27.67 2.99
CA SER A 808 87.80 27.21 1.99
C SER A 808 88.85 28.28 1.66
N SER A 809 90.11 27.88 1.48
CA SER A 809 91.21 28.74 1.00
C SER A 809 91.28 28.86 -0.53
N THR A 810 90.40 28.16 -1.25
CA THR A 810 90.12 28.37 -2.68
C THR A 810 88.61 28.62 -2.87
N PRO A 811 88.17 29.41 -3.86
CA PRO A 811 86.74 29.71 -4.03
C PRO A 811 85.91 28.44 -4.29
N SER A 812 85.13 28.02 -3.30
CA SER A 812 84.32 26.80 -3.33
C SER A 812 83.10 26.93 -2.43
N VAL A 813 81.94 26.41 -2.86
CA VAL A 813 80.76 26.26 -1.99
C VAL A 813 80.93 25.12 -0.98
N SER A 814 81.67 24.07 -1.36
CA SER A 814 81.90 22.86 -0.58
C SER A 814 83.22 22.96 0.19
N GLY A 815 83.30 23.94 1.09
CA GLY A 815 84.43 24.08 2.02
C GLY A 815 84.45 22.98 3.09
N THR A 816 85.42 23.03 4.00
CA THR A 816 85.39 22.22 5.22
C THR A 816 84.39 22.82 6.21
N LYS A 817 83.51 22.01 6.82
CA LYS A 817 82.62 22.48 7.89
C LYS A 817 83.46 22.86 9.11
N VAL A 818 83.45 24.14 9.48
CA VAL A 818 84.22 24.71 10.61
C VAL A 818 83.37 24.90 11.86
N ALA A 819 82.05 25.01 11.74
CA ALA A 819 81.15 25.16 12.88
C ALA A 819 79.73 24.68 12.62
N THR A 820 78.96 24.54 13.70
CA THR A 820 77.50 24.42 13.69
C THR A 820 76.97 25.23 14.86
N VAL A 821 75.88 25.96 14.65
CA VAL A 821 75.19 26.77 15.66
C VAL A 821 73.69 26.48 15.62
N VAL A 822 72.98 26.72 16.71
CA VAL A 822 71.52 26.54 16.76
C VAL A 822 70.79 27.60 15.91
N GLY A 823 69.56 27.30 15.48
CA GLY A 823 68.76 28.11 14.55
C GLY A 823 68.36 29.51 15.04
N SER A 824 68.65 29.85 16.30
CA SER A 824 68.53 31.18 16.89
C SER A 824 69.81 32.04 16.80
N VAL A 825 70.89 31.52 16.19
CA VAL A 825 72.20 32.20 16.08
C VAL A 825 72.54 32.45 14.61
N TYR A 826 72.91 33.70 14.30
CA TYR A 826 73.00 34.22 12.93
C TYR A 826 74.38 34.80 12.55
N GLY A 827 75.44 34.37 13.23
CA GLY A 827 76.81 34.83 12.98
C GLY A 827 77.88 33.90 13.56
N TYR A 828 79.09 34.04 13.05
CA TYR A 828 80.26 33.23 13.41
C TYR A 828 81.56 33.99 13.11
N THR A 829 82.59 33.84 13.95
CA THR A 829 83.94 34.39 13.66
C THR A 829 84.89 33.24 13.37
N ALA A 830 85.40 33.19 12.14
CA ALA A 830 86.41 32.24 11.71
C ALA A 830 87.79 32.73 12.18
N THR A 831 88.46 31.96 13.04
CA THR A 831 89.75 32.32 13.66
C THR A 831 90.87 31.37 13.22
N GLY A 832 92.13 31.79 13.41
CA GLY A 832 93.30 30.98 13.05
C GLY A 832 93.71 31.09 11.57
N LEU A 833 93.15 32.06 10.84
CA LEU A 833 93.49 32.36 9.46
C LEU A 833 94.95 32.85 9.34
N THR A 834 95.51 32.76 8.13
CA THR A 834 96.83 33.32 7.79
C THR A 834 96.66 34.71 7.19
N ASN A 835 97.40 35.70 7.71
CA ASN A 835 97.35 37.07 7.22
C ASN A 835 97.85 37.17 5.79
N GLY A 836 97.28 38.10 5.00
CA GLY A 836 97.49 38.19 3.56
C GLY A 836 96.92 37.03 2.73
N THR A 837 96.37 35.99 3.35
CA THR A 837 95.71 34.86 2.65
C THR A 837 94.21 35.10 2.56
N THR A 838 93.64 34.99 1.36
CA THR A 838 92.19 35.13 1.15
C THR A 838 91.47 33.81 1.40
N TYR A 839 90.41 33.85 2.21
CA TYR A 839 89.51 32.73 2.48
C TYR A 839 88.11 33.02 1.94
N THR A 840 87.31 31.96 1.79
CA THR A 840 85.92 31.99 1.33
C THR A 840 85.01 31.15 2.24
N PHE A 841 83.74 31.53 2.36
CA PHE A 841 82.80 30.98 3.34
C PHE A 841 81.38 30.77 2.78
N THR A 842 80.67 29.75 3.28
CA THR A 842 79.25 29.43 2.98
C THR A 842 78.52 28.88 4.22
N VAL A 843 77.18 28.91 4.21
CA VAL A 843 76.31 28.44 5.32
C VAL A 843 75.11 27.64 4.80
N GLN A 844 74.67 26.60 5.52
CA GLN A 844 73.41 25.87 5.31
C GLN A 844 72.54 25.93 6.59
N GLY A 845 71.22 25.77 6.47
CA GLY A 845 70.28 25.53 7.58
C GLY A 845 69.76 24.09 7.60
N GLU A 846 69.28 23.59 8.73
CA GLU A 846 68.85 22.19 8.92
C GLU A 846 67.61 22.09 9.81
N ASN A 847 66.69 21.16 9.51
CA ASN A 847 65.64 20.70 10.41
C ASN A 847 65.36 19.19 10.25
N HIS A 848 64.34 18.66 10.92
CA HIS A 848 64.05 17.22 10.94
C HIS A 848 63.67 16.61 9.57
N GLN A 849 63.31 17.45 8.60
CA GLN A 849 62.99 17.04 7.22
C GLN A 849 64.22 17.11 6.30
N GLY A 850 65.29 17.83 6.68
CA GLY A 850 66.55 17.87 5.95
C GLY A 850 67.32 19.19 6.02
N THR A 851 68.38 19.27 5.21
CA THR A 851 69.30 20.41 5.11
C THR A 851 69.01 21.27 3.87
N SER A 852 69.10 22.59 4.00
CA SER A 852 68.94 23.55 2.91
C SER A 852 70.09 23.49 1.89
N PRO A 853 69.94 24.10 0.70
CA PRO A 853 71.07 24.47 -0.14
C PRO A 853 72.03 25.43 0.58
N PHE A 854 73.28 25.53 0.08
CA PHE A 854 74.28 26.49 0.56
C PHE A 854 73.90 27.94 0.24
N SER A 855 74.40 28.86 1.08
CA SER A 855 74.36 30.31 0.85
C SER A 855 75.22 30.76 -0.34
N ASN A 856 75.12 32.04 -0.66
CA ASN A 856 76.15 32.77 -1.41
C ASN A 856 77.54 32.62 -0.75
N ILE A 857 78.60 32.66 -1.58
CA ILE A 857 79.99 32.70 -1.13
C ILE A 857 80.37 34.14 -0.75
N ILE A 858 81.09 34.32 0.36
CA ILE A 858 81.72 35.59 0.76
C ILE A 858 83.22 35.34 1.03
N SER A 859 84.08 36.34 0.77
CA SER A 859 85.53 36.27 0.96
C SER A 859 86.08 37.29 1.97
N ALA A 860 87.26 37.01 2.54
CA ALA A 860 88.00 37.93 3.44
C ALA A 860 89.51 37.66 3.43
N THR A 861 90.32 38.69 3.75
CA THR A 861 91.80 38.65 3.79
C THR A 861 92.31 39.41 5.04
N PRO A 862 93.05 38.79 5.99
CA PRO A 862 93.51 39.46 7.23
C PRO A 862 94.75 40.37 7.06
N PHE A 863 94.93 41.38 7.94
CA PHE A 863 95.88 42.51 7.82
C PHE A 863 97.35 42.25 8.24
N THR A 864 98.28 43.19 8.03
CA THR A 864 99.69 43.14 8.50
C THR A 864 100.21 44.47 9.09
N LEU A 865 101.47 44.52 9.57
CA LEU A 865 102.10 45.68 10.23
C LEU A 865 102.75 46.70 9.26
N PRO A 866 102.90 47.98 9.66
CA PRO A 866 103.54 49.02 8.85
C PRO A 866 105.08 49.05 9.01
N ASN A 867 105.76 49.70 8.06
CA ASN A 867 107.21 49.93 8.12
C ASN A 867 107.59 51.13 9.03
N ALA A 868 108.89 51.33 9.25
CA ALA A 868 109.43 52.48 9.97
C ALA A 868 109.30 53.83 9.20
N PRO A 869 109.02 54.95 9.91
CA PRO A 869 109.22 56.32 9.44
C PRO A 869 110.68 56.66 9.07
N ALA A 870 110.86 57.74 8.29
CA ALA A 870 112.18 58.18 7.80
C ALA A 870 112.46 59.67 8.06
N ASN A 871 113.71 60.10 7.87
CA ASN A 871 114.14 61.52 7.87
C ASN A 871 113.75 62.33 9.13
N VAL A 872 114.00 61.77 10.33
CA VAL A 872 113.63 62.42 11.59
C VAL A 872 114.60 63.55 11.94
N LEU A 873 114.07 64.76 12.16
CA LEU A 873 114.79 65.99 12.53
C LEU A 873 114.07 66.68 13.70
N ALA A 874 114.77 67.47 14.51
CA ALA A 874 114.19 68.15 15.68
C ALA A 874 114.61 69.63 15.81
N VAL A 875 113.74 70.48 16.35
CA VAL A 875 113.95 71.90 16.64
C VAL A 875 113.46 72.21 18.07
N ALA A 876 114.22 72.99 18.85
CA ALA A 876 113.83 73.34 20.22
C ALA A 876 112.68 74.36 20.29
N GLY A 877 111.89 74.32 21.37
CA GLY A 877 110.89 75.35 21.70
C GLY A 877 110.77 75.58 23.21
N ASP A 878 109.54 75.76 23.68
CA ASP A 878 109.19 75.77 25.11
C ASP A 878 109.04 74.35 25.63
N SER A 879 109.83 73.87 26.61
CA SER A 879 109.67 72.56 27.28
C SER A 879 109.34 71.40 26.33
N GLN A 880 109.80 71.53 25.08
CA GLN A 880 109.31 70.78 23.94
C GLN A 880 110.33 70.87 22.80
N ALA A 881 110.18 69.94 21.86
CA ALA A 881 110.84 70.01 20.57
C ALA A 881 109.82 69.74 19.46
N THR A 882 109.93 70.45 18.34
CA THR A 882 109.18 70.14 17.12
C THR A 882 110.01 69.16 16.29
N ILE A 883 109.50 67.94 16.12
CA ILE A 883 110.10 66.84 15.38
C ILE A 883 109.41 66.66 14.03
N THR A 884 110.18 66.63 12.96
CA THR A 884 109.71 66.46 11.58
C THR A 884 110.22 65.14 11.03
N PHE A 885 109.34 64.35 10.41
CA PHE A 885 109.65 63.05 9.81
C PHE A 885 108.77 62.76 8.57
N ASN A 886 109.14 61.74 7.80
CA ASN A 886 108.37 61.22 6.66
C ASN A 886 107.64 59.92 7.03
N ALA A 887 106.45 59.71 6.44
CA ALA A 887 105.68 58.49 6.56
C ALA A 887 106.41 57.24 5.99
N PRO A 888 106.04 56.01 6.39
CA PRO A 888 106.66 54.78 5.89
C PRO A 888 106.33 54.51 4.42
N ALA A 889 107.21 53.76 3.75
CA ALA A 889 107.00 53.34 2.35
C ALA A 889 105.95 52.23 2.16
N PHE A 890 105.48 51.59 3.24
CA PHE A 890 104.42 50.57 3.21
C PHE A 890 103.65 50.59 4.54
N ASP A 891 102.32 50.48 4.46
CA ASP A 891 101.40 50.66 5.57
C ASP A 891 100.91 49.36 6.22
N GLY A 892 101.23 48.19 5.67
CA GLY A 892 100.76 46.89 6.18
C GLY A 892 99.42 46.42 5.61
N GLY A 893 98.86 47.09 4.60
CA GLY A 893 97.54 46.77 4.05
C GLY A 893 96.38 47.26 4.91
N SER A 894 96.65 48.20 5.82
CA SER A 894 95.67 49.00 6.56
C SER A 894 96.28 50.39 6.77
N PRO A 895 95.52 51.50 6.59
CA PRO A 895 96.10 52.84 6.65
C PRO A 895 96.82 53.14 7.96
N ILE A 896 97.87 53.97 7.89
CA ILE A 896 98.55 54.49 9.09
C ILE A 896 97.56 55.34 9.91
N THR A 897 97.29 54.89 11.14
CA THR A 897 96.40 55.55 12.10
C THR A 897 97.15 56.49 13.04
N GLY A 898 98.47 56.34 13.17
CA GLY A 898 99.31 57.22 13.98
C GLY A 898 100.78 56.82 14.00
N TYR A 899 101.51 57.43 14.92
CA TYR A 899 102.94 57.30 15.13
C TYR A 899 103.28 57.35 16.63
N GLU A 900 104.36 56.72 17.05
CA GLU A 900 104.94 56.88 18.39
C GLU A 900 106.31 57.56 18.24
N VAL A 901 106.47 58.76 18.81
CA VAL A 901 107.76 59.47 18.90
C VAL A 901 108.38 59.15 20.26
N ILE A 902 109.70 58.94 20.32
CA ILE A 902 110.43 58.51 21.53
C ILE A 902 111.65 59.41 21.75
N ALA A 903 111.79 60.00 22.94
CA ALA A 903 112.85 60.95 23.30
C ALA A 903 113.99 60.29 24.10
N ASN A 904 115.23 60.68 23.82
CA ASN A 904 116.43 60.22 24.50
C ASN A 904 117.38 61.41 24.81
N PRO A 905 117.88 61.59 26.05
CA PRO A 905 117.73 60.73 27.22
C PRO A 905 116.32 60.78 27.84
N GLY A 906 116.03 59.83 28.72
CA GLY A 906 114.79 59.79 29.52
C GLY A 906 113.73 58.81 29.02
N GLY A 907 113.74 58.42 27.74
CA GLY A 907 112.85 57.37 27.20
C GLY A 907 111.37 57.76 27.14
N LEU A 908 111.05 59.06 27.20
CA LEU A 908 109.67 59.56 27.12
C LEU A 908 109.08 59.21 25.76
N THR A 909 107.85 58.69 25.71
CA THR A 909 107.13 58.47 24.43
C THR A 909 105.94 59.41 24.31
N ALA A 910 105.58 59.78 23.08
CA ALA A 910 104.42 60.60 22.77
C ALA A 910 103.81 60.17 21.43
N ALA A 911 102.48 60.04 21.39
CA ALA A 911 101.78 59.71 20.14
C ALA A 911 101.64 60.95 19.24
N ALA A 912 101.88 60.76 17.95
CA ALA A 912 101.69 61.75 16.90
C ALA A 912 100.78 61.18 15.80
N THR A 913 99.99 62.01 15.12
CA THR A 913 99.18 61.58 13.96
C THR A 913 99.71 62.10 12.63
N THR A 914 100.52 63.16 12.65
CA THR A 914 101.11 63.82 11.49
C THR A 914 102.52 64.33 11.82
N SER A 915 103.18 64.89 10.80
CA SER A 915 104.49 65.53 10.88
C SER A 915 104.40 66.94 10.25
N PRO A 916 105.03 67.98 10.82
CA PRO A 916 105.80 67.97 12.05
C PRO A 916 104.92 67.83 13.31
N PHE A 917 105.46 67.16 14.32
CA PHE A 917 104.85 66.96 15.64
C PHE A 917 105.63 67.72 16.71
N THR A 918 104.96 68.34 17.68
CA THR A 918 105.64 68.98 18.80
C THR A 918 105.53 68.10 20.06
N PHE A 919 106.68 67.56 20.49
CA PHE A 919 106.83 66.70 21.65
C PHE A 919 106.98 67.53 22.93
N PRO A 920 105.99 67.53 23.85
CA PRO A 920 106.00 68.36 25.05
C PRO A 920 106.67 67.66 26.25
N GLY A 921 106.80 68.36 27.38
CA GLY A 921 107.26 67.78 28.65
C GLY A 921 108.77 67.52 28.75
N LEU A 922 109.56 68.05 27.81
CA LEU A 922 111.02 68.03 27.88
C LEU A 922 111.52 68.98 28.96
N THR A 923 112.62 68.61 29.62
CA THR A 923 113.22 69.44 30.67
C THR A 923 114.09 70.55 30.07
N ASN A 924 113.83 71.77 30.52
CA ASN A 924 114.53 72.98 30.09
C ASN A 924 116.02 72.91 30.45
N GLY A 925 116.89 73.15 29.47
CA GLY A 925 118.35 73.00 29.62
C GLY A 925 118.91 71.60 29.36
N ILE A 926 118.08 70.56 29.13
CA ILE A 926 118.53 69.22 28.73
C ILE A 926 118.50 69.06 27.20
N ALA A 927 119.48 68.35 26.63
CA ALA A 927 119.57 68.07 25.20
C ALA A 927 118.95 66.70 24.84
N TYR A 928 118.04 66.67 23.87
CA TYR A 928 117.28 65.45 23.47
C TYR A 928 117.38 65.13 21.97
N THR A 929 117.45 63.84 21.62
CA THR A 929 117.24 63.28 20.28
C THR A 929 116.00 62.38 20.25
N PHE A 930 115.43 62.10 19.07
CA PHE A 930 114.13 61.41 18.93
C PHE A 930 114.11 60.32 17.85
N THR A 931 113.49 59.16 18.11
CA THR A 931 113.05 58.17 17.09
C THR A 931 111.54 58.22 16.90
N VAL A 932 111.03 57.62 15.82
CA VAL A 932 109.59 57.53 15.51
C VAL A 932 109.24 56.15 14.96
N LYS A 933 108.10 55.58 15.37
CA LYS A 933 107.44 54.40 14.77
C LYS A 933 106.13 54.81 14.09
N ALA A 934 105.62 54.01 13.16
CA ALA A 934 104.25 54.16 12.62
C ALA A 934 103.31 53.09 13.18
N ILE A 935 101.99 53.31 13.09
CA ILE A 935 100.94 52.46 13.67
C ILE A 935 99.79 52.33 12.66
N ASN A 936 99.26 51.12 12.48
CA ASN A 936 98.04 50.85 11.72
C ASN A 936 97.07 49.95 12.52
N ALA A 937 95.99 49.44 11.90
CA ALA A 937 95.04 48.55 12.58
C ALA A 937 95.60 47.16 12.98
N GLY A 938 96.75 46.75 12.44
CA GLY A 938 97.50 45.56 12.85
C GLY A 938 98.50 45.80 14.00
N GLY A 939 98.81 47.07 14.33
CA GLY A 939 99.71 47.45 15.42
C GLY A 939 100.82 48.43 15.02
N SER A 940 101.86 48.52 15.85
CA SER A 940 103.00 49.42 15.63
C SER A 940 104.14 48.73 14.88
N GLY A 941 104.70 49.44 13.90
CA GLY A 941 105.91 49.08 13.17
C GLY A 941 107.20 49.39 13.94
N THR A 942 108.33 49.30 13.25
CA THR A 942 109.68 49.48 13.82
C THR A 942 110.11 50.95 13.96
N ASP A 943 111.10 51.19 14.82
CA ASP A 943 111.72 52.50 15.04
C ASP A 943 112.49 53.02 13.80
N SER A 944 112.46 54.34 13.63
CA SER A 944 113.33 55.09 12.73
C SER A 944 114.76 55.23 13.28
N ALA A 945 115.66 55.78 12.45
CA ALA A 945 116.90 56.37 12.95
C ALA A 945 116.62 57.61 13.86
N PRO A 946 117.52 57.96 14.81
CA PRO A 946 117.36 59.11 15.68
C PRO A 946 117.60 60.48 15.00
N SER A 947 116.99 61.53 15.54
CA SER A 947 117.16 62.93 15.12
C SER A 947 118.47 63.58 15.60
N ASN A 948 118.71 64.83 15.14
CA ASN A 948 119.63 65.77 15.79
C ASN A 948 119.15 66.19 17.21
N ALA A 949 120.05 66.79 18.00
CA ALA A 949 119.82 67.14 19.42
C ALA A 949 119.35 68.60 19.66
N VAL A 950 118.49 68.86 20.67
CA VAL A 950 117.82 70.16 20.94
C VAL A 950 117.42 70.42 22.43
N THR A 951 117.15 71.69 22.86
CA THR A 951 117.06 72.14 24.30
C THR A 951 116.05 73.33 24.63
N PRO A 952 115.08 73.31 25.63
CA PRO A 952 113.81 74.16 25.68
C PRO A 952 113.39 75.14 26.91
N MET A 953 112.16 75.80 26.99
CA MET A 953 111.51 76.69 28.12
C MET A 953 109.89 76.98 28.31
N SER A 954 109.15 76.73 29.47
CA SER A 954 107.64 76.47 29.90
C SER A 954 106.25 77.30 29.68
N THR A 955 105.06 76.63 29.41
CA THR A 955 103.57 77.12 29.39
C THR A 955 102.31 76.13 29.73
N SER A 956 101.00 76.30 29.24
CA SER A 956 99.63 75.67 29.67
C SER A 956 98.39 75.79 28.64
N THR A 957 97.03 75.42 28.63
CA THR A 957 95.80 74.78 29.36
C THR A 957 94.57 74.47 28.33
N SER A 958 93.22 74.09 28.38
CA SER A 958 91.98 73.61 29.20
C SER A 958 90.64 73.46 28.28
N THR A 959 89.35 72.90 28.39
CA THR A 959 88.42 71.96 29.22
C THR A 959 87.08 71.25 28.56
N PRO A 960 85.70 71.41 28.83
CA PRO A 960 84.55 70.35 28.75
C PRO A 960 83.12 70.67 27.99
N THR A 961 81.86 70.04 27.92
CA THR A 961 81.01 68.86 28.51
C THR A 961 79.77 68.08 27.73
N PRO A 962 78.38 68.33 27.72
CA PRO A 962 77.18 67.30 27.71
C PRO A 962 75.85 67.49 26.77
N THR A 963 74.60 66.85 26.66
CA THR A 963 73.78 65.51 26.78
C THR A 963 72.21 65.55 26.32
N SER A 964 71.37 64.46 26.03
CA SER A 964 69.86 64.47 25.58
C SER A 964 68.88 63.15 25.66
N SER A 965 67.56 63.08 25.16
CA SER A 965 66.47 61.97 25.37
C SER A 965 65.15 61.78 24.38
N PRO A 966 63.92 61.08 24.59
CA PRO A 966 63.17 60.11 23.64
C PRO A 966 61.60 60.17 23.05
N PRO A 967 60.46 59.39 23.37
CA PRO A 967 59.46 58.67 22.40
C PRO A 967 57.82 58.66 22.52
N SER A 968 56.97 57.97 21.64
CA SER A 968 55.40 57.98 21.52
C SER A 968 54.51 56.79 20.85
N PRO A 969 53.10 56.63 20.96
CA PRO A 969 52.19 55.47 20.46
C PRO A 969 50.59 55.53 20.06
N LEU A 970 49.98 54.51 19.32
CA LEU A 970 48.59 53.77 19.35
C LEU A 970 47.08 54.10 18.77
N THR A 971 46.23 53.04 18.41
CA THR A 971 44.67 52.72 18.41
C THR A 971 43.63 52.47 17.17
N PRO A 972 42.20 52.47 17.16
CA PRO A 972 41.24 51.39 16.56
C PRO A 972 39.75 51.67 15.90
N THR A 973 38.95 50.67 15.34
CA THR A 973 37.47 50.65 14.81
C THR A 973 36.85 49.21 14.46
N SER A 974 35.60 48.78 13.97
CA SER A 974 34.08 49.11 13.91
C SER A 974 33.10 47.97 13.25
N PRO A 975 31.71 47.98 13.29
CA PRO A 975 30.67 46.91 12.86
C PRO A 975 29.67 47.22 11.64
N GLU A 976 28.45 46.67 11.23
CA GLU A 976 27.24 45.78 11.62
C GLU A 976 26.27 45.48 10.36
N PRO A 977 24.93 45.04 10.24
CA PRO A 977 23.80 44.24 10.95
C PRO A 977 22.87 43.23 10.07
N THR A 978 21.60 42.78 10.43
CA THR A 978 20.65 41.78 9.74
C THR A 978 19.06 41.86 10.01
N PRO A 979 18.15 40.99 9.43
CA PRO A 979 16.69 40.82 9.80
C PRO A 979 16.18 39.36 10.15
N GLU A 980 14.90 39.20 10.59
CA GLU A 980 14.33 38.04 11.35
C GLU A 980 13.36 37.04 10.62
N THR A 981 12.92 35.97 11.31
CA THR A 981 11.97 34.91 10.86
C THR A 981 10.64 34.86 11.64
N TYR A 982 9.57 34.31 11.01
CA TYR A 982 8.21 34.22 11.55
C TYR A 982 7.71 32.75 11.67
N LYS A 983 6.89 32.44 12.69
CA LYS A 983 6.22 31.14 12.88
C LYS A 983 4.69 31.30 12.94
N PRO A 984 3.91 30.42 12.30
CA PRO A 984 2.48 30.24 12.57
C PRO A 984 2.18 28.98 13.41
N ASP A 985 1.20 29.05 14.30
CA ASP A 985 0.75 27.93 15.14
C ASP A 985 -0.17 26.93 14.41
N ILE A 986 -0.14 25.66 14.84
CA ILE A 986 -0.96 24.58 14.27
C ILE A 986 -2.24 24.40 15.12
N PHE A 987 -3.40 24.71 14.54
CA PHE A 987 -4.70 24.32 15.07
C PHE A 987 -5.11 22.94 14.55
N LYS A 988 -5.51 22.03 15.45
CA LYS A 988 -6.20 20.77 15.11
C LYS A 988 -7.72 20.95 15.24
N SER A 989 -8.47 20.71 14.16
CA SER A 989 -9.87 20.23 14.23
C SER A 989 -10.41 19.84 12.85
N ASP A 990 -10.52 20.79 11.92
CA ASP A 990 -11.46 20.71 10.78
C ASP A 990 -10.77 20.47 9.42
N ILE A 991 -10.05 19.34 9.31
CA ILE A 991 -9.46 18.87 8.05
C ILE A 991 -10.51 18.05 7.28
N ILE A 992 -10.52 18.14 5.94
CA ILE A 992 -11.33 17.24 5.11
C ILE A 992 -10.76 15.82 5.24
N ASP A 993 -11.51 14.98 5.95
CA ASP A 993 -11.25 13.55 6.11
C ASP A 993 -11.17 12.87 4.73
N LEU A 994 -10.02 12.26 4.45
CA LEU A 994 -9.70 11.73 3.13
C LEU A 994 -10.50 10.46 2.79
N GLU A 995 -10.91 9.68 3.79
CA GLU A 995 -11.85 8.56 3.59
C GLU A 995 -13.24 9.11 3.27
N LYS A 996 -13.72 10.13 3.99
CA LYS A 996 -15.01 10.78 3.68
C LYS A 996 -15.03 11.44 2.31
N LEU A 997 -13.92 12.04 1.87
CA LEU A 997 -13.81 12.62 0.54
C LEU A 997 -13.86 11.55 -0.55
N THR A 998 -13.13 10.45 -0.35
CA THR A 998 -13.10 9.29 -1.25
C THR A 998 -14.47 8.60 -1.31
N GLN A 999 -15.18 8.51 -0.19
CA GLN A 999 -16.54 8.01 -0.10
C GLN A 999 -17.54 8.94 -0.82
N ALA A 1000 -17.47 10.25 -0.56
CA ALA A 1000 -18.16 11.32 -1.29
C ALA A 1000 -18.11 11.14 -2.83
N ILE A 1001 -16.89 10.89 -3.31
CA ILE A 1001 -16.57 10.64 -4.71
C ILE A 1001 -17.16 9.31 -5.22
N LYS A 1002 -17.10 8.23 -4.42
CA LYS A 1002 -17.67 6.91 -4.77
C LYS A 1002 -19.20 6.96 -4.88
N GLU A 1003 -19.88 7.66 -3.97
CA GLU A 1003 -21.33 7.83 -4.00
C GLU A 1003 -21.79 8.66 -5.21
N LYS A 1004 -21.00 9.68 -5.62
CA LYS A 1004 -21.21 10.38 -6.90
C LYS A 1004 -20.94 9.54 -8.14
N LEU A 1005 -19.97 8.61 -8.09
CA LEU A 1005 -19.73 7.64 -9.17
C LEU A 1005 -20.89 6.66 -9.36
N GLN A 1006 -21.60 6.31 -8.28
CA GLN A 1006 -22.74 5.38 -8.31
C GLN A 1006 -24.07 6.05 -8.68
N SER A 1007 -24.25 7.34 -8.40
CA SER A 1007 -25.50 8.10 -8.66
C SER A 1007 -25.56 8.85 -10.01
N ALA A 1008 -24.56 8.64 -10.87
CA ALA A 1008 -24.35 9.39 -12.11
C ALA A 1008 -25.36 9.07 -13.24
N ALA A 1009 -26.44 9.84 -13.33
CA ALA A 1009 -27.43 9.76 -14.42
C ALA A 1009 -26.89 10.20 -15.81
N SER A 1010 -27.66 9.94 -16.87
CA SER A 1010 -27.27 10.18 -18.27
C SER A 1010 -27.29 11.67 -18.68
N VAL A 1011 -26.14 12.33 -18.56
CA VAL A 1011 -25.93 13.74 -18.97
C VAL A 1011 -25.40 13.87 -20.41
N HIS A 1012 -25.81 14.95 -21.08
CA HIS A 1012 -25.53 15.33 -22.47
C HIS A 1012 -24.07 15.17 -22.94
N SER A 1013 -23.87 14.63 -24.15
CA SER A 1013 -22.58 14.70 -24.86
C SER A 1013 -22.36 16.06 -25.54
N PHE A 1014 -21.09 16.48 -25.66
CA PHE A 1014 -20.71 17.68 -26.40
C PHE A 1014 -20.37 17.36 -27.86
N THR A 1015 -20.64 18.33 -28.75
CA THR A 1015 -20.47 18.14 -30.20
C THR A 1015 -19.03 18.30 -30.70
N ASP A 1016 -18.14 18.87 -29.89
CA ASP A 1016 -16.78 19.27 -30.25
C ASP A 1016 -15.66 18.44 -29.61
N ILE A 1017 -16.02 17.35 -28.90
CA ILE A 1017 -15.06 16.45 -28.23
C ILE A 1017 -14.82 15.13 -28.99
N THR A 1018 -15.57 14.85 -30.05
CA THR A 1018 -15.61 13.54 -30.75
C THR A 1018 -14.23 13.03 -31.21
N ASN A 1019 -13.36 13.95 -31.63
CA ASN A 1019 -12.00 13.63 -32.10
C ASN A 1019 -10.92 14.09 -31.09
N ASN A 1020 -11.27 14.29 -29.82
CA ASN A 1020 -10.34 14.75 -28.80
C ASN A 1020 -9.71 13.58 -28.03
N TRP A 1021 -8.41 13.65 -27.77
CA TRP A 1021 -7.68 12.60 -27.06
C TRP A 1021 -8.18 12.36 -25.62
N ALA A 1022 -8.74 13.38 -24.97
CA ALA A 1022 -9.30 13.28 -23.62
C ALA A 1022 -10.80 12.91 -23.58
N ILE A 1023 -11.42 12.50 -24.70
CA ILE A 1023 -12.87 12.24 -24.80
C ILE A 1023 -13.40 11.30 -23.70
N ALA A 1024 -12.65 10.26 -23.34
CA ALA A 1024 -13.04 9.33 -22.27
C ALA A 1024 -13.05 10.01 -20.89
N SER A 1025 -12.02 10.82 -20.58
CA SER A 1025 -11.94 11.59 -19.34
C SER A 1025 -13.06 12.63 -19.25
N ILE A 1026 -13.31 13.36 -20.34
CA ILE A 1026 -14.38 14.37 -20.42
C ILE A 1026 -15.74 13.71 -20.22
N ASN A 1027 -16.05 12.62 -20.94
CA ASN A 1027 -17.32 11.91 -20.81
C ASN A 1027 -17.56 11.36 -19.38
N LYS A 1028 -16.51 10.90 -18.68
CA LYS A 1028 -16.63 10.44 -17.28
C LYS A 1028 -16.91 11.60 -16.33
N LEU A 1029 -16.26 12.76 -16.49
CA LEU A 1029 -16.55 13.97 -15.69
C LEU A 1029 -17.90 14.64 -16.03
N VAL A 1030 -18.42 14.46 -17.24
CA VAL A 1030 -19.77 14.88 -17.64
C VAL A 1030 -20.85 14.06 -16.92
N LYS A 1031 -20.70 12.72 -16.88
CA LYS A 1031 -21.60 11.85 -16.11
C LYS A 1031 -21.62 12.22 -14.61
N LEU A 1032 -20.47 12.60 -14.07
CA LEU A 1032 -20.32 13.07 -12.68
C LEU A 1032 -20.84 14.50 -12.43
N GLY A 1033 -21.41 15.18 -13.44
CA GLY A 1033 -21.93 16.55 -13.32
C GLY A 1033 -20.88 17.65 -13.09
N VAL A 1034 -19.59 17.28 -13.09
CA VAL A 1034 -18.44 18.18 -12.89
C VAL A 1034 -18.28 19.12 -14.08
N ILE A 1035 -18.31 18.56 -15.29
CA ILE A 1035 -18.30 19.32 -16.54
C ILE A 1035 -19.75 19.51 -17.02
N GLN A 1036 -20.16 20.77 -17.15
CA GLN A 1036 -21.51 21.16 -17.58
C GLN A 1036 -21.52 21.84 -18.97
N GLY A 1037 -20.35 22.20 -19.49
CA GLY A 1037 -20.16 22.82 -20.80
C GLY A 1037 -20.71 24.25 -20.92
N TYR A 1038 -20.76 24.75 -22.14
CA TYR A 1038 -21.42 26.01 -22.48
C TYR A 1038 -22.86 25.78 -22.98
N SER A 1039 -23.66 26.85 -22.97
CA SER A 1039 -25.04 26.86 -23.48
C SER A 1039 -25.18 26.55 -24.98
N ASP A 1040 -24.09 26.57 -25.75
CA ASP A 1040 -24.02 26.15 -27.16
C ASP A 1040 -23.77 24.64 -27.35
N ARG A 1041 -23.76 23.85 -26.26
CA ARG A 1041 -23.43 22.40 -26.24
C ARG A 1041 -22.01 22.08 -26.75
N ARG A 1042 -21.07 22.98 -26.49
CA ARG A 1042 -19.63 22.78 -26.69
C ARG A 1042 -18.86 22.84 -25.37
N PHE A 1043 -17.68 22.23 -25.36
CA PHE A 1043 -16.75 22.26 -24.21
C PHE A 1043 -15.45 23.01 -24.52
N LYS A 1044 -15.07 23.10 -25.81
CA LYS A 1044 -13.82 23.67 -26.33
C LYS A 1044 -12.61 23.01 -25.64
N PRO A 1045 -12.41 21.68 -25.80
CA PRO A 1045 -11.44 20.90 -25.03
C PRO A 1045 -9.99 21.40 -25.12
N ASN A 1046 -9.60 21.96 -26.27
CA ASN A 1046 -8.24 22.47 -26.50
C ASN A 1046 -8.05 23.94 -26.08
N GLN A 1047 -9.08 24.59 -25.50
CA GLN A 1047 -8.94 25.93 -24.92
C GLN A 1047 -8.22 25.83 -23.56
N ALA A 1048 -7.41 26.84 -23.22
CA ALA A 1048 -6.88 27.00 -21.87
C ALA A 1048 -8.03 27.17 -20.86
N ILE A 1049 -7.90 26.57 -19.67
CA ILE A 1049 -8.88 26.69 -18.59
C ILE A 1049 -8.54 27.89 -17.69
N THR A 1050 -9.55 28.59 -17.15
CA THR A 1050 -9.32 29.68 -16.18
C THR A 1050 -9.26 29.20 -14.74
N ARG A 1051 -8.66 30.01 -13.85
CA ARG A 1051 -8.59 29.76 -12.39
C ARG A 1051 -9.99 29.51 -11.81
N ALA A 1052 -11.01 30.24 -12.26
CA ALA A 1052 -12.41 30.06 -11.85
C ALA A 1052 -13.10 28.83 -12.47
N GLU A 1053 -12.84 28.51 -13.74
CA GLU A 1053 -13.36 27.29 -14.37
C GLU A 1053 -12.82 26.04 -13.66
N PHE A 1054 -11.52 26.03 -13.34
CA PHE A 1054 -10.88 24.95 -12.60
C PHE A 1054 -11.40 24.83 -11.16
N ALA A 1055 -11.47 25.94 -10.41
CA ALA A 1055 -12.05 25.98 -9.07
C ALA A 1055 -13.52 25.49 -9.05
N SER A 1056 -14.30 25.84 -10.07
CA SER A 1056 -15.70 25.37 -10.20
C SER A 1056 -15.81 23.89 -10.51
N MET A 1057 -14.90 23.33 -11.32
CA MET A 1057 -14.82 21.89 -11.54
C MET A 1057 -14.41 21.15 -10.26
N LEU A 1058 -13.43 21.69 -9.52
CA LEU A 1058 -12.97 21.09 -8.27
C LEU A 1058 -14.05 21.11 -7.19
N ALA A 1059 -14.72 22.24 -6.95
CA ALA A 1059 -15.80 22.33 -5.97
C ALA A 1059 -16.96 21.36 -6.25
N ARG A 1060 -17.32 21.14 -7.53
CA ARG A 1060 -18.32 20.13 -7.94
C ARG A 1060 -17.85 18.69 -7.73
N LEU A 1061 -16.57 18.42 -8.00
CA LEU A 1061 -15.95 17.10 -7.82
C LEU A 1061 -15.98 16.66 -6.36
N LEU A 1062 -15.68 17.60 -5.45
CA LEU A 1062 -15.57 17.39 -4.01
C LEU A 1062 -16.90 17.64 -3.25
N ASP A 1063 -17.97 18.03 -3.96
CA ASP A 1063 -19.30 18.41 -3.46
C ASP A 1063 -19.33 19.48 -2.35
N VAL A 1064 -18.41 20.46 -2.42
CA VAL A 1064 -18.30 21.49 -1.39
C VAL A 1064 -19.40 22.54 -1.56
N ASP A 1065 -20.51 22.32 -0.85
CA ASP A 1065 -21.67 23.21 -0.85
C ASP A 1065 -21.40 24.57 -0.16
N VAL A 1066 -22.19 25.58 -0.54
CA VAL A 1066 -22.06 27.02 -0.25
C VAL A 1066 -22.19 27.37 1.25
N LYS A 1067 -22.51 26.39 2.11
CA LYS A 1067 -22.77 26.58 3.55
C LYS A 1067 -21.62 27.23 4.34
N HIS A 1068 -20.39 27.22 3.81
CA HIS A 1068 -19.20 27.82 4.42
C HIS A 1068 -18.73 29.13 3.76
N ALA A 1069 -19.54 29.72 2.85
CA ALA A 1069 -19.22 30.99 2.19
C ALA A 1069 -19.38 32.20 3.15
N GLY A 1070 -18.37 32.43 3.99
CA GLY A 1070 -18.22 33.61 4.84
C GLY A 1070 -17.86 34.88 4.05
N GLU A 1071 -17.29 35.87 4.74
CA GLU A 1071 -16.89 37.13 4.08
C GLU A 1071 -15.89 36.91 2.93
N ALA A 1072 -16.12 37.61 1.83
CA ALA A 1072 -15.42 37.40 0.57
C ALA A 1072 -13.92 37.74 0.66
N LYS A 1073 -13.12 36.66 0.79
CA LYS A 1073 -11.67 36.63 1.02
C LYS A 1073 -10.84 37.36 -0.06
N PHE A 1074 -11.35 37.38 -1.29
CA PHE A 1074 -10.69 38.01 -2.45
C PHE A 1074 -11.59 39.13 -3.00
N PRO A 1075 -11.10 40.39 -3.14
CA PRO A 1075 -11.96 41.53 -3.50
C PRO A 1075 -12.57 41.44 -4.91
N ASP A 1076 -11.84 40.87 -5.85
CA ASP A 1076 -12.17 40.68 -7.27
C ASP A 1076 -13.22 39.58 -7.49
N VAL A 1077 -13.23 38.56 -6.64
CA VAL A 1077 -14.17 37.41 -6.72
C VAL A 1077 -15.60 37.79 -6.27
N ARG A 1078 -15.78 38.93 -5.58
CA ARG A 1078 -17.03 39.36 -4.93
C ARG A 1078 -18.28 39.42 -5.81
N GLN A 1079 -18.12 39.58 -7.12
CA GLN A 1079 -19.20 39.64 -8.11
C GLN A 1079 -19.04 38.61 -9.24
N HIS A 1080 -18.13 37.65 -9.07
CA HIS A 1080 -17.80 36.66 -10.10
C HIS A 1080 -18.73 35.44 -10.06
N TRP A 1081 -19.05 34.84 -11.21
CA TRP A 1081 -20.01 33.71 -11.28
C TRP A 1081 -19.55 32.47 -10.49
N ALA A 1082 -18.23 32.27 -10.34
CA ALA A 1082 -17.63 31.18 -9.58
C ALA A 1082 -17.40 31.50 -8.09
N LYS A 1083 -17.87 32.65 -7.58
CA LYS A 1083 -17.63 33.16 -6.21
C LYS A 1083 -17.71 32.08 -5.14
N ASN A 1084 -18.85 31.39 -5.09
CA ASN A 1084 -19.14 30.39 -4.05
C ASN A 1084 -18.16 29.21 -4.07
N ALA A 1085 -17.73 28.75 -5.25
CA ALA A 1085 -16.76 27.67 -5.40
C ALA A 1085 -15.36 28.10 -4.95
N ILE A 1086 -14.93 29.30 -5.36
CA ILE A 1086 -13.62 29.86 -5.01
C ILE A 1086 -13.53 30.13 -3.51
N GLU A 1087 -14.55 30.76 -2.91
CA GLU A 1087 -14.58 31.05 -1.47
C GLU A 1087 -14.62 29.78 -0.62
N ALA A 1088 -15.40 28.77 -1.02
CA ALA A 1088 -15.43 27.49 -0.32
C ALA A 1088 -14.08 26.76 -0.36
N LEU A 1089 -13.43 26.67 -1.52
CA LEU A 1089 -12.08 26.10 -1.63
C LEU A 1089 -11.03 26.94 -0.88
N ALA A 1090 -11.24 28.26 -0.76
CA ALA A 1090 -10.35 29.15 -0.01
C ALA A 1090 -10.55 29.10 1.50
N TYR A 1091 -11.72 28.66 1.99
CA TYR A 1091 -11.96 28.31 3.39
C TYR A 1091 -11.11 27.11 3.79
N TYR A 1092 -11.17 26.02 3.00
CA TYR A 1092 -10.34 24.83 3.17
C TYR A 1092 -8.86 25.00 2.73
N ARG A 1093 -8.42 26.24 2.45
CA ARG A 1093 -7.04 26.61 2.05
C ARG A 1093 -6.49 25.96 0.76
N ILE A 1094 -7.32 25.22 0.02
CA ILE A 1094 -6.97 24.56 -1.24
C ILE A 1094 -6.49 25.60 -2.27
N VAL A 1095 -7.23 26.71 -2.38
CA VAL A 1095 -6.84 27.85 -3.24
C VAL A 1095 -6.40 29.06 -2.41
N THR A 1096 -5.40 29.77 -2.94
CA THR A 1096 -4.91 31.06 -2.42
C THR A 1096 -5.07 32.14 -3.48
N GLY A 1097 -5.15 33.38 -3.02
CA GLY A 1097 -4.94 34.54 -3.87
C GLY A 1097 -3.44 34.79 -4.10
N ASP A 1098 -3.17 35.79 -4.93
CA ASP A 1098 -1.82 36.26 -5.24
C ASP A 1098 -1.33 37.25 -4.17
N GLY A 1099 -0.08 37.69 -4.26
CA GLY A 1099 0.59 38.48 -3.20
C GLY A 1099 -0.03 39.86 -2.89
N ASP A 1100 -0.97 40.33 -3.71
CA ASP A 1100 -1.73 41.57 -3.51
C ASP A 1100 -3.14 41.33 -2.91
N GLY A 1101 -3.55 40.08 -2.72
CA GLY A 1101 -4.87 39.69 -2.21
C GLY A 1101 -5.96 39.46 -3.27
N SER A 1102 -5.64 39.57 -4.57
CA SER A 1102 -6.54 39.17 -5.67
C SER A 1102 -6.53 37.65 -5.90
N PHE A 1103 -7.49 37.12 -6.67
CA PHE A 1103 -7.50 35.71 -7.11
C PHE A 1103 -7.43 35.53 -8.63
N ASN A 1104 -7.71 36.60 -9.39
CA ASN A 1104 -7.66 36.65 -10.86
C ASN A 1104 -8.49 35.54 -11.53
N PRO A 1105 -9.81 35.45 -11.24
CA PRO A 1105 -10.66 34.32 -11.61
C PRO A 1105 -10.69 33.97 -13.11
N ASP A 1106 -10.62 34.97 -13.99
CA ASP A 1106 -10.66 34.79 -15.45
C ASP A 1106 -9.28 34.56 -16.09
N GLU A 1107 -8.19 34.56 -15.31
CA GLU A 1107 -6.85 34.27 -15.79
C GLU A 1107 -6.70 32.78 -16.15
N ALA A 1108 -5.98 32.49 -17.24
CA ALA A 1108 -5.69 31.12 -17.68
C ALA A 1108 -4.62 30.47 -16.79
N ILE A 1109 -4.89 29.28 -16.26
CA ILE A 1109 -4.03 28.63 -15.26
C ILE A 1109 -2.80 27.96 -15.91
N THR A 1110 -1.63 28.10 -15.27
CA THR A 1110 -0.42 27.37 -15.64
C THR A 1110 -0.50 25.90 -15.19
N ARG A 1111 0.43 25.05 -15.65
CA ARG A 1111 0.53 23.65 -15.20
C ARG A 1111 1.03 23.55 -13.76
N GLU A 1112 1.95 24.42 -13.35
CA GLU A 1112 2.46 24.45 -11.97
C GLU A 1112 1.39 24.90 -10.96
N ASP A 1113 0.62 25.95 -11.24
CA ASP A 1113 -0.38 26.48 -10.30
C ASP A 1113 -1.56 25.52 -10.15
N LEU A 1114 -1.97 24.85 -11.25
CA LEU A 1114 -2.97 23.79 -11.24
C LEU A 1114 -2.52 22.59 -10.38
N VAL A 1115 -1.25 22.20 -10.46
CA VAL A 1115 -0.70 21.13 -9.62
C VAL A 1115 -0.63 21.55 -8.15
N VAL A 1116 -0.19 22.76 -7.84
CA VAL A 1116 -0.14 23.28 -6.45
C VAL A 1116 -1.55 23.26 -5.82
N MET A 1117 -2.59 23.61 -6.57
CA MET A 1117 -3.98 23.49 -6.08
C MET A 1117 -4.42 22.05 -5.82
N ILE A 1118 -4.01 21.07 -6.64
CA ILE A 1118 -4.33 19.65 -6.45
C ILE A 1118 -3.55 19.04 -5.28
N VAL A 1119 -2.27 19.37 -5.14
CA VAL A 1119 -1.43 18.88 -4.03
C VAL A 1119 -1.89 19.45 -2.70
N ARG A 1120 -2.35 20.71 -2.66
CA ARG A 1120 -2.97 21.31 -1.45
C ARG A 1120 -4.29 20.64 -1.05
N LEU A 1121 -5.06 20.11 -2.01
CA LEU A 1121 -6.26 19.31 -1.70
C LEU A 1121 -5.90 17.98 -1.04
N LEU A 1122 -4.79 17.34 -1.43
CA LEU A 1122 -4.34 16.06 -0.88
C LEU A 1122 -3.55 16.19 0.44
N ASN A 1123 -3.18 17.42 0.82
CA ASN A 1123 -2.08 17.76 1.73
C ASN A 1123 -0.70 17.31 1.22
N VAL A 1124 0.29 18.21 1.26
CA VAL A 1124 1.66 17.94 0.75
C VAL A 1124 2.32 16.81 1.53
N GLU A 1125 2.04 16.75 2.84
CA GLU A 1125 2.62 15.78 3.78
C GLU A 1125 2.15 14.35 3.54
N ALA A 1126 1.07 14.13 2.78
CA ALA A 1126 0.51 12.80 2.51
C ALA A 1126 0.99 12.17 1.18
N LEU A 1127 2.08 12.70 0.59
CA LEU A 1127 2.60 12.31 -0.72
C LEU A 1127 4.12 12.03 -0.64
N PRO A 1128 4.65 11.07 -1.43
CA PRO A 1128 6.00 10.53 -1.24
C PRO A 1128 7.11 11.55 -1.52
N GLN A 1129 7.83 11.95 -0.47
CA GLN A 1129 8.89 12.96 -0.59
C GLN A 1129 10.20 12.42 -1.18
N SER A 1130 10.50 11.13 -1.05
CA SER A 1130 11.75 10.54 -1.60
C SER A 1130 11.67 10.19 -3.09
N GLY A 1131 12.84 10.02 -3.74
CA GLY A 1131 12.97 9.82 -5.19
C GLY A 1131 12.87 11.12 -6.00
N SER A 1132 13.37 11.13 -7.24
CA SER A 1132 13.43 12.32 -8.10
C SER A 1132 12.86 12.05 -9.50
N VAL A 1133 12.16 13.03 -10.07
CA VAL A 1133 11.54 12.92 -11.41
C VAL A 1133 12.31 13.76 -12.44
N ASN A 1134 12.96 13.09 -13.39
CA ASN A 1134 13.86 13.73 -14.36
C ASN A 1134 13.11 14.45 -15.51
N TYR A 1135 12.48 15.60 -15.23
CA TYR A 1135 12.00 16.53 -16.26
C TYR A 1135 13.07 17.58 -16.59
N ILE A 1136 13.40 17.72 -17.87
CA ILE A 1136 14.58 18.50 -18.33
C ILE A 1136 14.44 20.03 -18.16
N ASP A 1137 13.23 20.51 -17.87
CA ASP A 1137 12.87 21.92 -17.72
C ASP A 1137 12.29 22.24 -16.33
N LEU A 1138 12.38 21.34 -15.36
CA LEU A 1138 11.81 21.52 -14.01
C LEU A 1138 12.39 22.74 -13.27
N THR A 1139 13.62 23.14 -13.61
CA THR A 1139 14.28 24.37 -13.16
C THR A 1139 13.59 25.67 -13.61
N SER A 1140 12.59 25.59 -14.49
CA SER A 1140 11.73 26.73 -14.87
C SER A 1140 10.46 26.87 -14.02
N ALA A 1141 10.20 25.92 -13.09
CA ALA A 1141 9.10 26.02 -12.15
C ALA A 1141 9.33 27.11 -11.09
N GLY A 1142 8.24 27.63 -10.52
CA GLY A 1142 8.30 28.41 -9.28
C GLY A 1142 8.79 27.53 -8.12
N SER A 1143 9.65 28.05 -7.24
CA SER A 1143 10.15 27.31 -6.07
C SER A 1143 9.07 26.91 -5.05
N TYR A 1144 7.87 27.48 -5.16
CA TYR A 1144 6.69 27.06 -4.40
C TYR A 1144 5.96 25.85 -5.02
N ALA A 1145 6.36 25.42 -6.21
CA ALA A 1145 5.68 24.41 -7.01
C ALA A 1145 6.54 23.19 -7.35
N THR A 1146 7.87 23.28 -7.32
CA THR A 1146 8.79 22.16 -7.63
C THR A 1146 8.41 20.88 -6.89
N ASP A 1147 8.33 20.93 -5.56
CA ASP A 1147 8.02 19.79 -4.69
C ASP A 1147 6.61 19.22 -4.98
N SER A 1148 5.66 20.10 -5.29
CA SER A 1148 4.30 19.70 -5.69
C SER A 1148 4.27 19.01 -7.07
N ILE A 1149 5.09 19.46 -8.02
CA ILE A 1149 5.23 18.84 -9.34
C ILE A 1149 5.88 17.46 -9.21
N GLU A 1150 6.92 17.31 -8.39
CA GLU A 1150 7.54 16.01 -8.14
C GLU A 1150 6.58 15.05 -7.43
N ALA A 1151 5.90 15.47 -6.36
CA ALA A 1151 4.91 14.64 -5.65
C ALA A 1151 3.74 14.20 -6.55
N ALA A 1152 3.17 15.11 -7.35
CA ALA A 1152 2.09 14.80 -8.28
C ALA A 1152 2.53 13.99 -9.51
N ALA A 1153 3.82 14.02 -9.87
CA ALA A 1153 4.38 13.19 -10.93
C ALA A 1153 4.68 11.76 -10.44
N LYS A 1154 5.22 11.59 -9.23
CA LYS A 1154 5.47 10.27 -8.60
C LYS A 1154 4.20 9.44 -8.48
N THR A 1155 3.09 10.08 -8.09
CA THR A 1155 1.75 9.47 -7.97
C THR A 1155 0.99 9.35 -9.30
N GLY A 1156 1.58 9.76 -10.42
CA GLY A 1156 0.96 9.66 -11.75
C GLY A 1156 -0.21 10.61 -12.02
N ILE A 1157 -0.59 11.48 -11.07
CA ILE A 1157 -1.63 12.52 -11.24
C ILE A 1157 -1.31 13.36 -12.49
N VAL A 1158 -0.07 13.82 -12.60
CA VAL A 1158 0.45 14.52 -13.77
C VAL A 1158 1.57 13.74 -14.45
N THR A 1159 1.73 14.00 -15.74
CA THR A 1159 2.84 13.47 -16.55
C THR A 1159 3.42 14.61 -17.37
N GLY A 1160 4.74 14.59 -17.57
CA GLY A 1160 5.41 15.38 -18.61
C GLY A 1160 5.00 14.97 -20.03
N TYR A 1161 5.48 15.72 -21.00
CA TYR A 1161 5.33 15.46 -22.43
C TYR A 1161 6.38 14.44 -22.91
N THR A 1162 6.15 13.85 -24.07
CA THR A 1162 7.04 12.85 -24.69
C THR A 1162 8.40 13.38 -25.12
N ASP A 1163 8.62 14.68 -25.05
CA ASP A 1163 9.92 15.36 -25.24
C ASP A 1163 10.75 15.46 -23.95
N GLY A 1164 10.27 14.91 -22.83
CA GLY A 1164 10.95 14.93 -21.52
C GLY A 1164 10.71 16.20 -20.69
N THR A 1165 9.88 17.14 -21.16
CA THR A 1165 9.55 18.38 -20.44
C THR A 1165 8.27 18.27 -19.62
N PHE A 1166 8.17 19.03 -18.53
CA PHE A 1166 6.93 19.26 -17.80
C PHE A 1166 6.18 20.52 -18.26
N LYS A 1167 6.89 21.52 -18.81
CA LYS A 1167 6.41 22.87 -19.15
C LYS A 1167 5.66 23.55 -17.99
N PRO A 1168 6.29 23.81 -16.82
CA PRO A 1168 5.64 24.38 -15.64
C PRO A 1168 4.79 25.64 -15.93
N LYS A 1169 5.40 26.62 -16.61
CA LYS A 1169 4.76 27.90 -17.01
C LYS A 1169 3.81 27.78 -18.21
N GLY A 1170 3.57 26.58 -18.75
CA GLY A 1170 2.65 26.35 -19.85
C GLY A 1170 1.20 26.43 -19.39
N LEU A 1171 0.30 27.01 -20.20
CA LEU A 1171 -1.13 27.07 -19.90
C LEU A 1171 -1.80 25.69 -20.06
N THR A 1172 -2.58 25.27 -19.07
CA THR A 1172 -3.24 23.96 -19.09
C THR A 1172 -4.54 24.00 -19.90
N THR A 1173 -4.77 22.99 -20.75
CA THR A 1173 -6.02 22.88 -21.52
C THR A 1173 -7.15 22.21 -20.72
N ARG A 1174 -8.41 22.43 -21.12
CA ARG A 1174 -9.56 21.76 -20.50
C ARG A 1174 -9.56 20.24 -20.68
N ALA A 1175 -9.07 19.74 -21.82
CA ALA A 1175 -8.84 18.31 -22.07
C ALA A 1175 -7.85 17.71 -21.07
N GLU A 1176 -6.70 18.36 -20.93
CA GLU A 1176 -5.62 17.95 -20.03
C GLU A 1176 -6.07 18.00 -18.56
N THR A 1177 -6.77 19.07 -18.17
CA THR A 1177 -7.41 19.19 -16.86
C THR A 1177 -8.40 18.06 -16.58
N ALA A 1178 -9.23 17.70 -17.56
CA ALA A 1178 -10.17 16.60 -17.43
C ALA A 1178 -9.47 15.25 -17.21
N THR A 1179 -8.34 15.01 -17.90
CA THR A 1179 -7.53 13.80 -17.67
C THR A 1179 -6.82 13.82 -16.31
N ILE A 1180 -6.30 14.97 -15.86
CA ILE A 1180 -5.66 15.11 -14.54
C ILE A 1180 -6.67 14.85 -13.40
N LEU A 1181 -7.87 15.43 -13.47
CA LEU A 1181 -8.93 15.15 -12.47
C LEU A 1181 -9.41 13.69 -12.51
N ILE A 1182 -9.35 13.02 -13.66
CA ILE A 1182 -9.69 11.60 -13.78
C ILE A 1182 -8.59 10.68 -13.23
N ARG A 1183 -7.32 11.11 -13.27
CA ARG A 1183 -6.21 10.44 -12.57
C ARG A 1183 -6.29 10.66 -11.07
N LEU A 1184 -6.60 11.87 -10.61
CA LEU A 1184 -6.90 12.18 -9.21
C LEU A 1184 -8.04 11.29 -8.67
N LEU A 1185 -9.10 11.09 -9.46
CA LEU A 1185 -10.20 10.15 -9.16
C LEU A 1185 -9.79 8.66 -9.17
N ALA A 1186 -8.61 8.31 -9.68
CA ALA A 1186 -8.10 6.94 -9.75
C ALA A 1186 -7.09 6.62 -8.63
N LEU A 1187 -6.67 7.61 -7.83
CA LEU A 1187 -5.70 7.42 -6.75
C LEU A 1187 -6.19 6.52 -5.60
N ASP A 1188 -7.49 6.20 -5.52
CA ASP A 1188 -8.06 5.25 -4.55
C ASP A 1188 -7.36 3.88 -4.55
N ALA A 1189 -6.78 3.46 -5.68
CA ALA A 1189 -6.02 2.23 -5.78
C ALA A 1189 -4.55 2.36 -5.31
N THR A 1190 -3.93 3.53 -5.46
CA THR A 1190 -2.47 3.72 -5.31
C THR A 1190 -2.11 4.49 -4.05
N LEU A 1191 -2.89 5.51 -3.68
CA LEU A 1191 -2.64 6.30 -2.47
C LEU A 1191 -2.76 5.43 -1.21
N LYS A 1192 -3.64 4.41 -1.22
CA LYS A 1192 -3.78 3.46 -0.11
C LYS A 1192 -2.52 2.59 0.09
N GLU A 1193 -1.77 2.26 -0.97
CA GLU A 1193 -0.49 1.55 -0.86
C GLU A 1193 0.64 2.43 -0.28
N MET A 1194 0.42 3.76 -0.24
CA MET A 1194 1.45 4.76 0.09
C MET A 1194 1.20 5.46 1.43
N LEU A 1195 -0.06 5.55 1.87
CA LEU A 1195 -0.48 6.14 3.15
C LEU A 1195 -0.59 5.12 4.29
N ASP A 1196 -0.58 3.81 3.99
CA ASP A 1196 -0.32 2.72 4.96
C ASP A 1196 1.21 2.50 5.16
N HIS A 1197 2.06 3.46 4.79
CA HIS A 1197 3.52 3.28 4.61
C HIS A 1197 4.43 4.36 5.25
N GLU A 1198 3.87 5.32 6.00
CA GLU A 1198 4.55 6.20 6.98
C GLU A 1198 3.93 6.04 8.38
#